data_AF-A0A088QGV6-F1
#
_entry.id   AF-A0A088QGV6-F1
#
_cell.length_a   1.000
_cell.length_b   1.000
_cell.length_c   1.000
_cell.angle_alpha   90.00
_cell.angle_beta   90.00
_cell.angle_gamma   90.00
#
_symmetry.space_group_name_H-M   'P 1'
#
loop_
_entity.id
_entity.type
_entity.pdbx_description
1 polymer ?
#
loop_
_entity_poly.entity_id
_entity_poly.type
_entity_poly.pdbx_seq_one_letter_code
_entity_poly.pdbx_strand_id
1 'polypeptide(L)'
;MSSSADSSAIASDLADESTVYLDLDVGPQKEKILNYLIAKAVETGRATDSNGIVAAALKREEKAPTGLPGGIAIPHCRHEDWSTPTLMFVRLTSATEFTTPDGPADLLFFIGVPASNSDVHVDILAALAKALRDKGFRAALRGAESDEEAARIISEHITKAPRRKAKKPPAKTNIVAITACPTGIAHTYLAAEALTGAAESMADVTLTVETQGSAGTQEAPAEAIDRADVLVIAADIGVTGLKRFSDKPQVKVPIRKAVNEPTAVIEQAKAVAEQSRVRAYDRKAPQPKNDHDKEAASQTGNAGAGPTSERVRATTKVGARKSSLSGDKAFGHWVRDAIMTGVSYMVPFVAASGLLIALGFLVGGHQVGLVADAVTRDLRLPEVIGLDAPITVPTENLGTVLVDRSGLWLYLGSTLFAIGNHGMQVIVAVMSAYIAFGMAGRAGIAPGFIGGAIAVTVGAGFLGGLVTGILAGLVVALLLRMKVPDWLRPLMPVVVIPMLGAMAVGLTMYLLLGMPLAWLMTALQQWLQSLDTTAAFLFGGLLGAMMCVDMGGMINKAAYLFAVANIASEDPASWKIMAAVMAAGMVPPLATSLAVVLRPKLFSSAERQNGKAGWVLGAAFISEGVIPFAAADPLRVIPSIVIGGAVTGGTSMVLGAATRVPHGGIFVLFAIDNPVAWLAAIVLGSIVAAILVVAAKSLCPRQVSTDNQNLEADISADA
;
A
#
# COMPACT_ATOMS: atom_id res chain seq x y z
N MET A 1 -45.51 -24.81 11.81
CA MET A 1 -45.39 -26.04 10.99
C MET A 1 -45.93 -25.72 9.61
N SER A 2 -45.03 -25.47 8.67
CA SER A 2 -45.16 -25.72 7.23
C SER A 2 -43.83 -25.29 6.61
N SER A 3 -42.95 -26.27 6.48
CA SER A 3 -41.83 -26.40 5.54
C SER A 3 -41.09 -25.11 5.12
N SER A 4 -39.89 -24.93 5.69
CA SER A 4 -38.73 -24.57 4.87
C SER A 4 -38.59 -25.62 3.77
N ALA A 5 -39.20 -25.39 2.61
CA ALA A 5 -38.92 -26.20 1.43
C ALA A 5 -37.41 -26.13 1.21
N ASP A 6 -36.77 -27.30 1.24
CA ASP A 6 -35.35 -27.46 1.01
C ASP A 6 -34.93 -26.62 -0.20
N SER A 7 -34.06 -25.62 -0.01
CA SER A 7 -33.47 -24.89 -1.13
C SER A 7 -32.63 -25.81 -2.03
N SER A 8 -32.31 -27.03 -1.56
CA SER A 8 -31.76 -28.10 -2.41
C SER A 8 -32.79 -28.74 -3.35
N ALA A 9 -34.08 -28.70 -3.03
CA ALA A 9 -35.15 -29.10 -3.95
C ALA A 9 -35.34 -28.03 -5.05
N ILE A 10 -35.23 -26.74 -4.69
CA ILE A 10 -35.39 -25.63 -5.64
C ILE A 10 -34.35 -25.69 -6.76
N ALA A 11 -33.07 -25.94 -6.47
CA ALA A 11 -32.03 -26.01 -7.50
C ALA A 11 -32.09 -27.27 -8.40
N SER A 12 -32.58 -28.40 -7.88
CA SER A 12 -32.80 -29.61 -8.68
C SER A 12 -34.12 -29.58 -9.48
N ASP A 13 -35.11 -28.81 -9.03
CA ASP A 13 -36.41 -28.62 -9.71
C ASP A 13 -36.42 -27.45 -10.71
N LEU A 14 -35.34 -26.66 -10.77
CA LEU A 14 -35.31 -25.42 -11.57
C LEU A 14 -35.00 -25.63 -13.06
N ALA A 15 -34.27 -26.69 -13.40
CA ALA A 15 -33.90 -27.01 -14.78
C ALA A 15 -34.02 -28.53 -15.01
N ASP A 16 -35.21 -28.93 -15.45
CA ASP A 16 -35.49 -30.30 -15.94
C ASP A 16 -35.66 -30.27 -17.47
N GLU A 17 -35.77 -31.44 -18.09
CA GLU A 17 -35.95 -31.61 -19.54
C GLU A 17 -37.12 -30.78 -20.10
N SER A 18 -38.16 -30.54 -19.31
CA SER A 18 -39.33 -29.77 -19.73
C SER A 18 -39.09 -28.25 -19.78
N THR A 19 -37.89 -27.79 -19.40
CA THR A 19 -37.47 -26.38 -19.37
C THR A 19 -36.25 -26.08 -20.24
N VAL A 20 -35.77 -27.08 -20.99
CA VAL A 20 -34.65 -26.98 -21.91
C VAL A 20 -35.15 -27.10 -23.35
N TYR A 21 -34.68 -26.20 -24.22
CA TYR A 21 -35.02 -26.21 -25.64
C TYR A 21 -33.75 -26.00 -26.46
N LEU A 22 -33.20 -27.07 -27.02
CA LEU A 22 -32.08 -26.97 -27.95
C LEU A 22 -32.53 -26.61 -29.36
N ASP A 23 -31.67 -25.86 -30.04
CA ASP A 23 -31.77 -25.51 -31.46
C ASP A 23 -33.14 -24.94 -31.86
N LEU A 24 -33.67 -24.07 -31.00
CA LEU A 24 -34.96 -23.43 -31.19
C LEU A 24 -34.89 -22.46 -32.37
N ASP A 25 -35.76 -22.68 -33.37
CA ASP A 25 -35.94 -21.80 -34.52
C ASP A 25 -37.34 -21.15 -34.50
N VAL A 26 -37.43 -19.99 -33.85
CA VAL A 26 -38.66 -19.17 -33.77
C VAL A 26 -38.49 -17.79 -34.42
N GLY A 27 -37.42 -17.63 -35.20
CA GLY A 27 -37.03 -16.38 -35.87
C GLY A 27 -36.28 -15.38 -34.96
N PRO A 28 -35.71 -14.30 -35.54
CA PRO A 28 -34.73 -13.43 -34.88
C PRO A 28 -35.34 -12.33 -33.99
N GLN A 29 -36.64 -12.41 -33.69
CA GLN A 29 -37.34 -11.38 -32.93
C GLN A 29 -37.45 -11.80 -31.46
N LYS A 30 -36.89 -11.00 -30.56
CA LYS A 30 -36.92 -11.24 -29.11
C LYS A 30 -38.35 -11.45 -28.58
N GLU A 31 -39.35 -10.75 -29.12
CA GLU A 31 -40.74 -10.94 -28.70
C GLU A 31 -41.25 -12.35 -29.02
N LYS A 32 -40.87 -12.92 -30.17
CA LYS A 32 -41.30 -14.27 -30.57
C LYS A 32 -40.69 -15.34 -29.67
N ILE A 33 -39.43 -15.18 -29.29
CA ILE A 33 -38.74 -16.07 -28.37
C ILE A 33 -39.39 -16.03 -26.98
N LEU A 34 -39.60 -14.83 -26.44
CA LEU A 34 -40.24 -14.68 -25.13
C LEU A 34 -41.68 -15.20 -25.12
N ASN A 35 -42.45 -14.94 -26.18
CA ASN A 35 -43.81 -15.50 -26.33
C ASN A 35 -43.79 -17.03 -26.34
N TYR A 36 -42.86 -17.65 -27.05
CA TYR A 36 -42.72 -19.11 -27.09
C TYR A 36 -42.42 -19.69 -25.71
N LEU A 37 -41.42 -19.14 -25.01
CA LEU A 37 -41.02 -19.62 -23.69
C LEU A 37 -42.10 -19.45 -22.64
N ILE A 38 -42.79 -18.31 -22.65
CA ILE A 38 -43.86 -18.04 -21.69
C ILE A 38 -45.09 -18.91 -21.99
N ALA A 39 -45.42 -19.16 -23.27
CA ALA A 39 -46.46 -20.12 -23.63
C ALA A 39 -46.14 -21.54 -23.13
N LYS A 40 -44.87 -21.96 -23.25
CA LYS A 40 -44.39 -23.25 -22.71
C LYS A 40 -44.42 -23.31 -21.18
N ALA A 41 -44.13 -22.19 -20.51
CA ALA A 41 -44.27 -22.08 -19.07
C ALA A 41 -45.75 -22.24 -18.62
N VAL A 42 -46.71 -21.74 -19.40
CA VAL A 42 -48.15 -21.95 -19.15
C VAL A 42 -48.56 -23.39 -19.42
N GLU A 43 -48.13 -23.99 -20.54
CA GLU A 43 -48.41 -25.39 -20.90
C GLU A 43 -47.92 -26.37 -19.83
N THR A 44 -46.77 -26.07 -19.21
CA THR A 44 -46.17 -26.90 -18.16
C THR A 44 -46.68 -26.56 -16.74
N GLY A 45 -47.68 -25.67 -16.62
CA GLY A 45 -48.30 -25.30 -15.34
C GLY A 45 -47.44 -24.41 -14.43
N ARG A 46 -46.31 -23.89 -14.94
CA ARG A 46 -45.38 -23.02 -14.21
C ARG A 46 -45.81 -21.55 -14.19
N ALA A 47 -46.68 -21.16 -15.12
CA ALA A 47 -47.34 -19.86 -15.19
C ALA A 47 -48.84 -20.01 -15.50
N THR A 48 -49.63 -18.99 -15.20
CA THR A 48 -51.11 -18.99 -15.33
C THR A 48 -51.64 -18.13 -16.47
N ASP A 49 -50.99 -17.00 -16.80
CA ASP A 49 -51.30 -16.15 -17.96
C ASP A 49 -50.03 -15.70 -18.68
N SER A 50 -50.03 -15.76 -20.02
CA SER A 50 -48.87 -15.41 -20.85
C SER A 50 -48.78 -13.92 -21.19
N ASN A 51 -49.90 -13.23 -21.33
CA ASN A 51 -49.92 -11.87 -21.87
C ASN A 51 -49.29 -10.84 -20.91
N GLY A 52 -49.59 -10.94 -19.61
CA GLY A 52 -48.99 -10.08 -18.59
C GLY A 52 -47.47 -10.27 -18.44
N ILE A 53 -47.02 -11.53 -18.53
CA ILE A 53 -45.60 -11.90 -18.32
C ILE A 53 -44.73 -11.41 -19.48
N VAL A 54 -45.18 -11.55 -20.73
CA VAL A 54 -44.40 -11.11 -21.91
C VAL A 54 -44.15 -9.61 -21.85
N ALA A 55 -45.19 -8.83 -21.57
CA ALA A 55 -45.08 -7.39 -21.43
C ALA A 55 -44.13 -6.99 -20.28
N ALA A 56 -44.18 -7.71 -19.15
CA ALA A 56 -43.28 -7.49 -18.02
C ALA A 56 -41.81 -7.81 -18.36
N ALA A 57 -41.55 -8.89 -19.10
CA ALA A 57 -40.21 -9.27 -19.55
C ALA A 57 -39.62 -8.24 -20.54
N LEU A 58 -40.40 -7.81 -21.54
CA LEU A 58 -39.96 -6.80 -22.50
C LEU A 58 -39.69 -5.45 -21.84
N LYS A 59 -40.58 -5.00 -20.95
CA LYS A 59 -40.41 -3.76 -20.19
C LYS A 59 -39.17 -3.81 -19.27
N ARG A 60 -38.79 -4.99 -18.79
CA ARG A 60 -37.57 -5.17 -18.00
C ARG A 60 -36.32 -5.09 -18.87
N GLU A 61 -36.36 -5.67 -20.06
CA GLU A 61 -35.27 -5.62 -21.04
C GLU A 61 -35.01 -4.19 -21.53
N GLU A 62 -36.07 -3.41 -21.79
CA GLU A 62 -35.94 -2.00 -22.23
C GLU A 62 -35.24 -1.10 -21.21
N LYS A 63 -35.40 -1.38 -19.91
CA LYS A 63 -34.77 -0.59 -18.84
C LYS A 63 -33.26 -0.80 -18.76
N ALA A 64 -32.80 -2.03 -18.99
CA ALA A 64 -31.38 -2.38 -19.01
C ALA A 64 -31.21 -3.73 -19.73
N PRO A 65 -30.31 -3.79 -20.74
CA PRO A 65 -30.02 -5.02 -21.47
C PRO A 65 -29.63 -6.18 -20.56
N THR A 66 -30.06 -7.39 -20.92
CA THR A 66 -29.69 -8.63 -20.21
C THR A 66 -28.62 -9.45 -20.91
N GLY A 67 -28.04 -8.90 -21.98
CA GLY A 67 -26.90 -9.46 -22.68
C GLY A 67 -25.62 -9.50 -21.85
N LEU A 68 -24.88 -10.62 -21.96
CA LEU A 68 -23.59 -10.86 -21.32
C LEU A 68 -22.53 -11.29 -22.35
N PRO A 69 -21.22 -11.08 -22.05
CA PRO A 69 -20.14 -11.50 -22.94
C PRO A 69 -20.18 -13.00 -23.28
N GLY A 70 -19.82 -13.31 -24.54
CA GLY A 70 -19.80 -14.66 -25.07
C GLY A 70 -21.15 -15.20 -25.54
N GLY A 71 -22.00 -14.34 -26.13
CA GLY A 71 -23.23 -14.73 -26.82
C GLY A 71 -24.37 -15.17 -25.90
N ILE A 72 -24.44 -14.64 -24.67
CA ILE A 72 -25.43 -15.07 -23.67
C ILE A 72 -26.42 -13.96 -23.36
N ALA A 73 -27.69 -14.30 -23.15
CA ALA A 73 -28.67 -13.40 -22.56
C ALA A 73 -29.39 -14.05 -21.38
N ILE A 74 -29.69 -13.25 -20.34
CA ILE A 74 -30.44 -13.70 -19.15
C ILE A 74 -31.72 -12.87 -18.98
N PRO A 75 -32.68 -12.95 -19.92
CA PRO A 75 -33.95 -12.25 -19.80
C PRO A 75 -34.68 -12.74 -18.55
N HIS A 76 -35.17 -11.82 -17.73
CA HIS A 76 -35.81 -12.17 -16.47
C HIS A 76 -36.97 -11.23 -16.16
N CYS A 77 -38.01 -11.76 -15.52
CA CYS A 77 -39.14 -10.95 -15.08
C CYS A 77 -39.74 -11.46 -13.77
N ARG A 78 -40.35 -10.54 -13.03
CA ARG A 78 -41.19 -10.86 -11.87
C ARG A 78 -42.62 -10.55 -12.25
N HIS A 79 -43.53 -11.49 -12.02
CA HIS A 79 -44.96 -11.33 -12.31
C HIS A 79 -45.80 -12.16 -11.34
N GLU A 80 -47.04 -11.74 -11.07
CA GLU A 80 -47.98 -12.45 -10.18
C GLU A 80 -48.43 -13.79 -10.78
N ASP A 81 -48.47 -13.88 -12.11
CA ASP A 81 -48.94 -15.07 -12.83
C ASP A 81 -47.93 -16.23 -12.88
N TRP A 82 -46.73 -16.06 -12.32
CA TRP A 82 -45.81 -17.19 -12.11
C TRP A 82 -46.27 -18.02 -10.91
N SER A 83 -46.52 -19.31 -11.12
CA SER A 83 -46.89 -20.25 -10.06
C SER A 83 -45.68 -20.70 -9.25
N THR A 84 -44.54 -20.90 -9.92
CA THR A 84 -43.29 -21.37 -9.32
C THR A 84 -42.08 -20.65 -9.94
N PRO A 85 -41.01 -20.38 -9.17
CA PRO A 85 -39.75 -19.91 -9.73
C PRO A 85 -39.25 -20.89 -10.81
N THR A 86 -38.94 -20.38 -11.99
CA THR A 86 -38.65 -21.18 -13.18
C THR A 86 -37.42 -20.64 -13.89
N LEU A 87 -36.48 -21.53 -14.23
CA LEU A 87 -35.36 -21.26 -15.11
C LEU A 87 -35.55 -22.06 -16.41
N MET A 88 -35.57 -21.40 -17.55
CA MET A 88 -35.65 -22.05 -18.86
C MET A 88 -34.37 -21.78 -19.63
N PHE A 89 -33.77 -22.82 -20.20
CA PHE A 89 -32.58 -22.69 -21.04
C PHE A 89 -32.92 -22.93 -22.50
N VAL A 90 -32.36 -22.09 -23.36
CA VAL A 90 -32.56 -22.18 -24.82
C VAL A 90 -31.24 -22.02 -25.54
N ARG A 91 -30.97 -22.90 -26.50
CA ARG A 91 -29.98 -22.69 -27.55
C ARG A 91 -30.71 -22.32 -28.84
N LEU A 92 -30.41 -21.16 -29.41
CA LEU A 92 -31.06 -20.67 -30.62
C LEU A 92 -30.29 -21.11 -31.87
N THR A 93 -31.01 -21.56 -32.89
CA THR A 93 -30.42 -21.86 -34.22
C THR A 93 -29.97 -20.58 -34.92
N SER A 94 -30.69 -19.48 -34.69
CA SER A 94 -30.33 -18.14 -35.18
C SER A 94 -30.12 -17.20 -33.99
N ALA A 95 -28.88 -16.77 -33.77
CA ALA A 95 -28.55 -15.83 -32.69
C ALA A 95 -29.39 -14.54 -32.81
N THR A 96 -29.91 -14.06 -31.68
CA THR A 96 -30.85 -12.93 -31.63
C THR A 96 -30.30 -11.76 -30.81
N GLU A 97 -30.65 -10.53 -31.19
CA GLU A 97 -30.14 -9.31 -30.58
C GLU A 97 -30.75 -9.06 -29.18
N PHE A 98 -29.91 -9.25 -28.14
CA PHE A 98 -30.18 -8.89 -26.74
C PHE A 98 -29.16 -7.85 -26.22
N THR A 99 -28.52 -7.10 -27.13
CA THR A 99 -27.55 -6.04 -26.81
C THR A 99 -26.38 -6.55 -25.96
N THR A 100 -25.72 -7.62 -26.42
CA THR A 100 -24.50 -8.14 -25.76
C THR A 100 -23.26 -7.40 -26.26
N PRO A 101 -22.15 -7.37 -25.48
CA PRO A 101 -20.89 -6.72 -25.90
C PRO A 101 -20.23 -7.34 -27.14
N ASP A 102 -20.52 -8.61 -27.44
CA ASP A 102 -19.79 -9.41 -28.44
C ASP A 102 -20.63 -9.81 -29.67
N GLY A 103 -21.86 -9.29 -29.79
CA GLY A 103 -22.80 -9.59 -30.89
C GLY A 103 -24.13 -10.23 -30.42
N PRO A 104 -24.93 -10.85 -31.31
CA PRO A 104 -26.20 -11.45 -30.94
C PRO A 104 -26.01 -12.70 -30.04
N ALA A 105 -27.00 -13.00 -29.19
CA ALA A 105 -26.96 -14.11 -28.24
C ALA A 105 -27.52 -15.39 -28.85
N ASP A 106 -26.81 -16.50 -28.69
CA ASP A 106 -27.21 -17.86 -29.09
C ASP A 106 -27.66 -18.70 -27.88
N LEU A 107 -27.24 -18.35 -26.66
CA LEU A 107 -27.64 -19.01 -25.42
C LEU A 107 -28.52 -18.10 -24.56
N LEU A 108 -29.72 -18.54 -24.23
CA LEU A 108 -30.66 -17.79 -23.39
C LEU A 108 -30.98 -18.55 -22.10
N PHE A 109 -30.97 -17.83 -20.98
CA PHE A 109 -31.42 -18.30 -19.68
C PHE A 109 -32.57 -17.43 -19.21
N PHE A 110 -33.80 -17.84 -19.50
CA PHE A 110 -34.99 -17.10 -19.12
C PHE A 110 -35.39 -17.42 -17.67
N ILE A 111 -35.60 -16.39 -16.85
CA ILE A 111 -35.95 -16.55 -15.43
C ILE A 111 -37.32 -15.90 -15.15
N GLY A 112 -38.27 -16.73 -14.74
CA GLY A 112 -39.61 -16.32 -14.31
C GLY A 112 -39.79 -16.54 -12.81
N VAL A 113 -40.19 -15.51 -12.06
CA VAL A 113 -40.36 -15.63 -10.60
C VAL A 113 -41.68 -15.00 -10.13
N PRO A 114 -42.43 -15.67 -9.22
CA PRO A 114 -43.60 -15.08 -8.58
C PRO A 114 -43.26 -13.79 -7.82
N ALA A 115 -44.15 -12.80 -7.86
CA ALA A 115 -43.94 -11.51 -7.20
C ALA A 115 -43.69 -11.63 -5.67
N SER A 116 -44.20 -12.69 -5.03
CA SER A 116 -44.07 -12.96 -3.59
C SER A 116 -42.71 -13.52 -3.14
N ASN A 117 -41.83 -13.91 -4.07
CA ASN A 117 -40.62 -14.69 -3.79
C ASN A 117 -39.33 -13.93 -4.19
N SER A 118 -39.12 -12.75 -3.61
CA SER A 118 -38.08 -11.79 -4.04
C SER A 118 -36.65 -12.32 -3.99
N ASP A 119 -36.37 -13.20 -3.05
CA ASP A 119 -35.01 -13.61 -2.70
C ASP A 119 -34.51 -14.74 -3.62
N VAL A 120 -35.42 -15.63 -4.04
CA VAL A 120 -35.12 -16.77 -4.92
C VAL A 120 -34.61 -16.31 -6.29
N HIS A 121 -35.16 -15.21 -6.82
CA HIS A 121 -34.70 -14.64 -8.09
C HIS A 121 -33.22 -14.25 -8.08
N VAL A 122 -32.75 -13.69 -6.97
CA VAL A 122 -31.35 -13.22 -6.83
C VAL A 122 -30.41 -14.41 -6.66
N ASP A 123 -30.85 -15.44 -5.92
CA ASP A 123 -30.07 -16.67 -5.74
C ASP A 123 -29.85 -17.43 -7.06
N ILE A 124 -30.88 -17.53 -7.90
CA ILE A 124 -30.79 -18.15 -9.24
C ILE A 124 -29.82 -17.35 -10.13
N LEU A 125 -29.94 -16.02 -10.14
CA LEU A 125 -29.04 -15.15 -10.90
C LEU A 125 -27.59 -15.26 -10.43
N ALA A 126 -27.35 -15.31 -9.13
CA ALA A 126 -26.00 -15.44 -8.57
C ALA A 126 -25.36 -16.80 -8.92
N ALA A 127 -26.15 -17.87 -8.88
CA ALA A 127 -25.71 -19.21 -9.27
C ALA A 127 -25.36 -19.27 -10.77
N LEU A 128 -26.24 -18.76 -11.64
CA LEU A 128 -26.02 -18.70 -13.09
C LEU A 128 -24.85 -17.82 -13.47
N ALA A 129 -24.73 -16.60 -12.91
CA ALA A 129 -23.63 -15.70 -13.21
C ALA A 129 -22.27 -16.31 -12.86
N LYS A 130 -22.21 -17.12 -11.80
CA LYS A 130 -20.99 -17.86 -11.44
C LYS A 130 -20.70 -18.98 -12.44
N ALA A 131 -21.70 -19.77 -12.82
CA ALA A 131 -21.55 -20.86 -13.79
C ALA A 131 -21.16 -20.35 -15.18
N LEU A 132 -21.76 -19.25 -15.65
CA LEU A 132 -21.53 -18.68 -16.98
C LEU A 132 -20.14 -18.04 -17.18
N ARG A 133 -19.39 -17.78 -16.09
CA ARG A 133 -17.98 -17.37 -16.20
C ARG A 133 -17.07 -18.51 -16.65
N ASP A 134 -17.48 -19.76 -16.41
CA ASP A 134 -16.72 -20.93 -16.83
C ASP A 134 -16.82 -21.10 -18.35
N LYS A 135 -15.65 -21.11 -19.01
CA LYS A 135 -15.55 -21.31 -20.47
C LYS A 135 -15.93 -22.76 -20.84
N GLY A 136 -15.60 -23.74 -20.00
CA GLY A 136 -15.92 -25.15 -20.23
C GLY A 136 -17.42 -25.42 -20.16
N PHE A 137 -18.11 -24.80 -19.19
CA PHE A 137 -19.57 -24.87 -19.07
C PHE A 137 -20.28 -24.36 -20.33
N ARG A 138 -19.88 -23.19 -20.84
CA ARG A 138 -20.46 -22.59 -22.06
C ARG A 138 -20.19 -23.44 -23.30
N ALA A 139 -19.00 -24.03 -23.41
CA ALA A 139 -18.68 -24.92 -24.52
C ALA A 139 -19.51 -26.21 -24.46
N ALA A 140 -19.69 -26.78 -23.26
CA ALA A 140 -20.50 -27.98 -23.05
C ALA A 140 -21.97 -27.75 -23.44
N LEU A 141 -22.57 -26.61 -23.09
CA LEU A 141 -23.94 -26.28 -23.50
C LEU A 141 -24.11 -26.08 -25.01
N ARG A 142 -23.11 -25.51 -25.69
CA ARG A 142 -23.12 -25.40 -27.16
C ARG A 142 -22.90 -26.74 -27.85
N GLY A 143 -22.22 -27.68 -27.20
CA GLY A 143 -21.95 -29.01 -27.71
C GLY A 143 -22.98 -30.07 -27.32
N ALA A 144 -23.95 -29.76 -26.45
CA ALA A 144 -24.95 -30.73 -26.01
C ALA A 144 -25.80 -31.22 -27.20
N GLU A 145 -25.97 -32.53 -27.33
CA GLU A 145 -26.69 -33.14 -28.46
C GLU A 145 -28.18 -33.41 -28.15
N SER A 146 -28.58 -33.31 -26.88
CA SER A 146 -29.97 -33.53 -26.46
C SER A 146 -30.40 -32.63 -25.29
N ASP A 147 -31.72 -32.40 -25.17
CA ASP A 147 -32.30 -31.59 -24.09
C ASP A 147 -31.97 -32.19 -22.71
N GLU A 148 -31.92 -33.51 -22.60
CA GLU A 148 -31.53 -34.24 -21.38
C GLU A 148 -30.07 -34.02 -21.00
N GLU A 149 -29.18 -34.00 -21.99
CA GLU A 149 -27.76 -33.71 -21.76
C GLU A 149 -27.56 -32.27 -21.29
N ALA A 150 -28.22 -31.30 -21.93
CA ALA A 150 -28.16 -29.90 -21.54
C ALA A 150 -28.76 -29.67 -20.14
N ALA A 151 -29.91 -30.30 -19.82
CA ALA A 151 -30.51 -30.25 -18.49
C ALA A 151 -29.56 -30.81 -17.42
N ARG A 152 -28.90 -31.95 -17.70
CA ARG A 152 -27.89 -32.54 -16.81
C ARG A 152 -26.69 -31.61 -16.60
N ILE A 153 -26.15 -31.01 -17.66
CA ILE A 153 -25.02 -30.07 -17.58
C ILE A 153 -25.38 -28.88 -16.68
N ILE A 154 -26.57 -28.29 -16.88
CA ILE A 154 -27.06 -27.16 -16.08
C ILE A 154 -27.23 -27.57 -14.61
N SER A 155 -27.93 -28.68 -14.37
CA SER A 155 -28.20 -29.19 -13.03
C SER A 155 -26.89 -29.50 -12.30
N GLU A 156 -25.93 -30.20 -12.93
CA GLU A 156 -24.65 -30.52 -12.32
C GLU A 156 -23.83 -29.27 -11.97
N HIS A 157 -23.75 -28.27 -12.85
CA HIS A 157 -22.94 -27.07 -12.60
C HIS A 157 -23.58 -26.11 -11.59
N ILE A 158 -24.92 -26.06 -11.54
CA ILE A 158 -25.66 -25.27 -10.54
C ILE A 158 -25.65 -25.98 -9.17
N THR A 159 -25.68 -27.32 -9.13
CA THR A 159 -25.68 -28.11 -7.88
C THR A 159 -24.28 -28.43 -7.30
N LYS A 160 -23.22 -28.51 -8.12
CA LYS A 160 -21.82 -28.73 -7.67
C LYS A 160 -21.09 -27.48 -7.20
N ALA A 161 -21.74 -26.32 -7.11
CA ALA A 161 -21.16 -25.19 -6.38
C ALA A 161 -20.85 -25.63 -4.93
N PRO A 162 -19.61 -25.45 -4.42
CA PRO A 162 -19.19 -26.10 -3.18
C PRO A 162 -20.10 -25.67 -2.02
N ARG A 163 -20.85 -26.67 -1.50
CA ARG A 163 -21.68 -26.57 -0.30
C ARG A 163 -20.79 -26.22 0.90
N ARG A 164 -20.72 -24.94 1.25
CA ARG A 164 -20.33 -24.54 2.59
C ARG A 164 -21.53 -24.85 3.49
N LYS A 165 -21.38 -25.81 4.42
CA LYS A 165 -22.39 -26.11 5.47
C LYS A 165 -22.99 -24.81 5.97
N ALA A 166 -24.32 -24.69 5.93
CA ALA A 166 -25.04 -23.52 6.41
C ALA A 166 -24.62 -23.24 7.87
N LYS A 167 -23.76 -22.23 8.03
CA LYS A 167 -23.52 -21.60 9.32
C LYS A 167 -24.82 -20.88 9.66
N LYS A 168 -25.32 -21.09 10.87
CA LYS A 168 -26.35 -20.28 11.54
C LYS A 168 -26.24 -18.82 11.05
N PRO A 169 -27.35 -18.16 10.63
CA PRO A 169 -27.28 -16.86 9.97
C PRO A 169 -26.35 -15.94 10.76
N PRO A 170 -25.32 -15.33 10.13
CA PRO A 170 -24.44 -14.46 10.87
C PRO A 170 -25.28 -13.29 11.37
N ALA A 171 -25.20 -13.02 12.67
CA ALA A 171 -25.56 -11.71 13.18
C ALA A 171 -24.87 -10.66 12.31
N LYS A 172 -25.61 -9.60 11.94
CA LYS A 172 -25.11 -8.48 11.12
C LYS A 172 -23.66 -8.16 11.49
N THR A 173 -22.80 -8.03 10.48
CA THR A 173 -21.40 -7.69 10.73
C THR A 173 -21.31 -6.22 11.08
N ASN A 174 -20.91 -5.92 12.30
CA ASN A 174 -20.75 -4.55 12.77
C ASN A 174 -19.37 -4.04 12.34
N ILE A 175 -19.34 -3.01 11.51
CA ILE A 175 -18.12 -2.41 10.99
C ILE A 175 -18.00 -1.01 11.57
N VAL A 176 -16.82 -0.67 12.08
CA VAL A 176 -16.45 0.73 12.31
C VAL A 176 -15.40 1.11 11.28
N ALA A 177 -15.58 2.23 10.59
CA ALA A 177 -14.63 2.75 9.62
C ALA A 177 -14.06 4.09 10.08
N ILE A 178 -12.76 4.31 9.88
CA ILE A 178 -12.11 5.63 9.99
C ILE A 178 -11.80 6.11 8.58
N THR A 179 -12.28 7.30 8.21
CA THR A 179 -11.93 7.95 6.95
C THR A 179 -11.00 9.14 7.21
N ALA A 180 -9.86 9.21 6.52
CA ALA A 180 -8.92 10.33 6.64
C ALA A 180 -8.12 10.60 5.36
N CYS A 181 -8.19 11.84 4.86
CA CYS A 181 -7.46 12.31 3.70
C CYS A 181 -6.49 13.44 4.11
N PRO A 182 -5.30 13.58 3.48
CA PRO A 182 -4.30 14.59 3.82
C PRO A 182 -4.87 16.00 3.90
N THR A 183 -5.67 16.38 2.90
CA THR A 183 -6.39 17.67 2.85
C THR A 183 -7.74 17.62 3.53
N GLY A 184 -8.33 16.42 3.72
CA GLY A 184 -9.56 16.09 4.46
C GLY A 184 -10.71 17.07 4.37
N ILE A 185 -10.84 17.73 3.23
CA ILE A 185 -11.97 18.59 2.89
C ILE A 185 -13.01 17.79 2.14
N ALA A 186 -12.65 17.09 1.04
CA ALA A 186 -13.61 16.37 0.21
C ALA A 186 -13.56 14.84 0.43
N HIS A 187 -12.42 14.20 0.17
CA HIS A 187 -12.37 12.72 0.14
C HIS A 187 -12.63 12.05 1.50
N THR A 188 -12.41 12.74 2.63
CA THR A 188 -12.78 12.20 3.95
C THR A 188 -14.29 11.98 4.07
N TYR A 189 -15.09 12.97 3.67
CA TYR A 189 -16.54 12.93 3.78
C TYR A 189 -17.18 12.14 2.64
N LEU A 190 -16.65 12.29 1.41
CA LEU A 190 -17.08 11.47 0.28
C LEU A 190 -16.87 9.98 0.53
N ALA A 191 -15.75 9.58 1.15
CA ALA A 191 -15.52 8.19 1.51
C ALA A 191 -16.50 7.73 2.62
N ALA A 192 -16.79 8.60 3.58
CA ALA A 192 -17.74 8.27 4.66
C ALA A 192 -19.16 8.07 4.10
N GLU A 193 -19.60 8.96 3.22
CA GLU A 193 -20.90 8.89 2.55
C GLU A 193 -20.98 7.68 1.61
N ALA A 194 -19.94 7.43 0.79
CA ALA A 194 -19.88 6.28 -0.10
C ALA A 194 -19.93 4.95 0.66
N LEU A 195 -19.18 4.83 1.77
CA LEU A 195 -19.23 3.64 2.63
C LEU A 195 -20.59 3.51 3.32
N THR A 196 -21.18 4.61 3.80
CA THR A 196 -22.50 4.59 4.44
C THR A 196 -23.58 4.14 3.46
N GLY A 197 -23.64 4.75 2.27
CA GLY A 197 -24.60 4.37 1.23
C GLY A 197 -24.43 2.92 0.76
N ALA A 198 -23.20 2.44 0.62
CA ALA A 198 -22.95 1.04 0.31
C ALA A 198 -23.42 0.11 1.44
N ALA A 199 -23.17 0.45 2.70
CA ALA A 199 -23.62 -0.35 3.85
C ALA A 199 -25.14 -0.36 3.99
N GLU A 200 -25.84 0.73 3.69
CA GLU A 200 -27.31 0.79 3.70
C GLU A 200 -27.93 -0.14 2.65
N SER A 201 -27.26 -0.34 1.53
CA SER A 201 -27.67 -1.32 0.51
C SER A 201 -27.42 -2.78 0.91
N MET A 202 -26.76 -3.03 2.04
CA MET A 202 -26.39 -4.37 2.54
C MET A 202 -27.17 -4.73 3.81
N ALA A 203 -28.09 -5.69 3.70
CA ALA A 203 -28.93 -6.12 4.83
C ALA A 203 -28.14 -6.77 5.99
N ASP A 204 -26.93 -7.26 5.73
CA ASP A 204 -26.09 -8.02 6.66
C ASP A 204 -24.94 -7.21 7.28
N VAL A 205 -24.94 -5.88 7.09
CA VAL A 205 -23.91 -4.97 7.61
C VAL A 205 -24.54 -3.90 8.50
N THR A 206 -23.81 -3.47 9.53
CA THR A 206 -24.08 -2.24 10.24
C THR A 206 -22.80 -1.45 10.30
N LEU A 207 -22.80 -0.25 9.72
CA LEU A 207 -21.60 0.58 9.60
C LEU A 207 -21.72 1.82 10.49
N THR A 208 -20.64 2.16 11.18
CA THR A 208 -20.44 3.47 11.82
C THR A 208 -19.14 4.07 11.31
N VAL A 209 -19.17 5.31 10.85
CA VAL A 209 -17.99 5.97 10.29
C VAL A 209 -17.51 7.08 11.23
N GLU A 210 -16.24 7.00 11.62
CA GLU A 210 -15.48 8.07 12.25
C GLU A 210 -14.76 8.88 11.16
N THR A 211 -15.12 10.15 11.01
CA THR A 211 -14.45 11.04 10.05
C THR A 211 -13.33 11.79 10.75
N GLN A 212 -12.13 11.81 10.17
CA GLN A 212 -10.99 12.63 10.61
C GLN A 212 -10.63 13.62 9.50
N GLY A 213 -11.32 14.76 9.46
CA GLY A 213 -11.26 15.76 8.38
C GLY A 213 -10.87 17.18 8.84
N SER A 214 -10.86 18.15 7.91
CA SER A 214 -10.58 19.57 8.19
C SER A 214 -11.57 20.17 9.19
N ALA A 215 -12.83 19.75 9.13
CA ALA A 215 -13.89 20.25 10.01
C ALA A 215 -13.87 19.61 11.41
N GLY A 216 -12.84 18.82 11.73
CA GLY A 216 -12.67 18.13 12.99
C GLY A 216 -12.86 16.62 12.88
N THR A 217 -12.75 15.96 14.03
CA THR A 217 -12.99 14.52 14.15
C THR A 217 -14.38 14.28 14.72
N GLN A 218 -15.20 13.50 14.01
CA GLN A 218 -16.44 12.96 14.56
C GLN A 218 -16.18 11.52 14.98
N GLU A 219 -15.91 11.33 16.27
CA GLU A 219 -15.53 10.04 16.81
C GLU A 219 -16.68 9.03 16.81
N ALA A 220 -16.36 7.77 16.55
CA ALA A 220 -17.34 6.69 16.69
C ALA A 220 -17.73 6.53 18.17
N PRO A 221 -19.02 6.34 18.51
CA PRO A 221 -19.46 6.08 19.87
C PRO A 221 -18.79 4.83 20.45
N ALA A 222 -18.44 4.84 21.73
CA ALA A 222 -17.78 3.70 22.39
C ALA A 222 -18.57 2.39 22.23
N GLU A 223 -19.91 2.46 22.28
CA GLU A 223 -20.79 1.31 22.07
C GLU A 223 -20.66 0.70 20.66
N ALA A 224 -20.45 1.54 19.64
CA ALA A 224 -20.25 1.08 18.26
C ALA A 224 -18.87 0.40 18.12
N ILE A 225 -17.85 0.94 18.79
CA ILE A 225 -16.51 0.35 18.84
C ILE A 225 -16.55 -1.00 19.55
N ASP A 226 -17.21 -1.10 20.70
CA ASP A 226 -17.31 -2.34 21.47
C ASP A 226 -18.01 -3.44 20.67
N ARG A 227 -19.08 -3.10 19.96
CA ARG A 227 -19.86 -4.03 19.12
C ARG A 227 -19.20 -4.36 17.78
N ALA A 228 -18.18 -3.60 17.36
CA ALA A 228 -17.52 -3.78 16.07
C ALA A 228 -16.85 -5.16 15.97
N ASP A 229 -17.05 -5.82 14.84
CA ASP A 229 -16.37 -7.06 14.47
C ASP A 229 -15.04 -6.80 13.76
N VAL A 230 -14.91 -5.64 13.11
CA VAL A 230 -13.75 -5.24 12.31
C VAL A 230 -13.65 -3.72 12.22
N LEU A 231 -12.41 -3.21 12.21
CA LEU A 231 -12.08 -1.83 11.93
C LEU A 231 -11.63 -1.68 10.47
N VAL A 232 -12.23 -0.74 9.74
CA VAL A 232 -11.72 -0.27 8.44
C VAL A 232 -10.95 1.03 8.65
N ILE A 233 -9.72 1.11 8.16
CA ILE A 233 -8.92 2.33 8.11
C ILE A 233 -8.80 2.74 6.65
N ALA A 234 -9.70 3.60 6.19
CA ALA A 234 -9.67 4.18 4.86
C ALA A 234 -8.91 5.51 4.92
N ALA A 235 -7.59 5.44 4.76
CA ALA A 235 -6.75 6.62 4.94
C ALA A 235 -5.44 6.58 4.15
N ASP A 236 -5.07 7.75 3.63
CA ASP A 236 -3.76 7.99 2.99
C ASP A 236 -2.75 8.66 3.96
N ILE A 237 -3.18 8.90 5.21
CA ILE A 237 -2.37 9.48 6.28
C ILE A 237 -2.45 8.63 7.56
N GLY A 238 -1.60 8.93 8.53
CA GLY A 238 -1.74 8.37 9.88
C GLY A 238 -3.07 8.80 10.51
N VAL A 239 -3.81 7.84 11.06
CA VAL A 239 -5.07 8.09 11.77
C VAL A 239 -4.85 8.07 13.28
N THR A 240 -5.53 8.96 13.99
CA THR A 240 -5.38 9.11 15.44
C THR A 240 -6.39 8.24 16.20
N GLY A 241 -6.18 7.99 17.50
CA GLY A 241 -7.17 7.30 18.34
C GLY A 241 -7.24 5.76 18.18
N LEU A 242 -6.34 5.14 17.41
CA LEU A 242 -6.35 3.70 17.12
C LEU A 242 -6.31 2.78 18.35
N LYS A 243 -5.84 3.27 19.50
CA LYS A 243 -5.81 2.49 20.76
C LYS A 243 -7.19 2.01 21.18
N ARG A 244 -8.26 2.75 20.85
CA ARG A 244 -9.64 2.35 21.14
C ARG A 244 -10.07 1.09 20.39
N PHE A 245 -9.34 0.73 19.34
CA PHE A 245 -9.64 -0.36 18.42
C PHE A 245 -8.60 -1.49 18.46
N SER A 246 -7.73 -1.52 19.48
CA SER A 246 -6.60 -2.45 19.55
C SER A 246 -6.99 -3.92 19.46
N ASP A 247 -8.19 -4.25 19.92
CA ASP A 247 -8.68 -5.62 20.03
C ASP A 247 -9.49 -6.05 18.80
N LYS A 248 -9.63 -5.16 17.80
CA LYS A 248 -10.40 -5.39 16.58
C LYS A 248 -9.47 -5.75 15.42
N PRO A 249 -9.82 -6.74 14.59
CA PRO A 249 -9.09 -6.99 13.36
C PRO A 249 -9.24 -5.78 12.42
N GLN A 250 -8.19 -5.49 11.65
CA GLN A 250 -8.08 -4.23 10.90
C GLN A 250 -7.95 -4.48 9.39
N VAL A 251 -8.65 -3.66 8.60
CA VAL A 251 -8.52 -3.58 7.15
C VAL A 251 -8.09 -2.17 6.77
N LYS A 252 -6.89 -2.01 6.22
CA LYS A 252 -6.38 -0.72 5.78
C LYS A 252 -6.48 -0.60 4.26
N VAL A 253 -7.07 0.50 3.78
CA VAL A 253 -7.21 0.81 2.35
C VAL A 253 -6.91 2.28 2.07
N PRO A 254 -6.45 2.64 0.86
CA PRO A 254 -6.34 4.04 0.45
C PRO A 254 -7.72 4.74 0.45
N ILE A 255 -7.76 6.04 0.74
CA ILE A 255 -9.04 6.80 0.82
C ILE A 255 -9.79 6.73 -0.51
N ARG A 256 -9.08 6.78 -1.64
CA ARG A 256 -9.68 6.71 -2.98
C ARG A 256 -10.43 5.40 -3.22
N LYS A 257 -9.96 4.28 -2.66
CA LYS A 257 -10.63 2.99 -2.79
C LYS A 257 -11.97 2.99 -2.05
N ALA A 258 -12.04 3.65 -0.90
CA ALA A 258 -13.30 3.80 -0.17
C ALA A 258 -14.31 4.71 -0.88
N VAL A 259 -13.85 5.66 -1.70
CA VAL A 259 -14.74 6.50 -2.53
C VAL A 259 -15.23 5.74 -3.77
N ASN A 260 -14.32 5.09 -4.49
CA ASN A 260 -14.64 4.52 -5.81
C ASN A 260 -15.20 3.09 -5.73
N GLU A 261 -14.83 2.34 -4.70
CA GLU A 261 -15.18 0.92 -4.53
C GLU A 261 -15.66 0.60 -3.10
N PRO A 262 -16.63 1.36 -2.53
CA PRO A 262 -17.05 1.23 -1.13
C PRO A 262 -17.57 -0.18 -0.79
N THR A 263 -18.34 -0.79 -1.70
CA THR A 263 -18.84 -2.17 -1.57
C THR A 263 -17.71 -3.18 -1.43
N ALA A 264 -16.65 -3.05 -2.24
CA ALA A 264 -15.51 -3.95 -2.19
C ALA A 264 -14.71 -3.80 -0.87
N VAL A 265 -14.62 -2.58 -0.35
CA VAL A 265 -14.00 -2.31 0.96
C VAL A 265 -14.81 -2.97 2.09
N ILE A 266 -16.14 -2.88 2.06
CA ILE A 266 -17.02 -3.51 3.05
C ILE A 266 -16.92 -5.04 2.98
N GLU A 267 -16.91 -5.63 1.79
CA GLU A 267 -16.74 -7.08 1.62
C GLU A 267 -15.36 -7.57 2.09
N GLN A 268 -14.31 -6.79 1.83
CA GLN A 268 -12.98 -7.07 2.37
C GLN A 268 -12.98 -7.07 3.91
N ALA A 269 -13.70 -6.12 4.53
CA ALA A 269 -13.87 -6.05 5.98
C ALA A 269 -14.64 -7.25 6.54
N LYS A 270 -15.75 -7.66 5.90
CA LYS A 270 -16.52 -8.87 6.26
C LYS A 270 -15.66 -10.12 6.21
N ALA A 271 -14.84 -10.28 5.17
CA ALA A 271 -13.94 -11.42 5.05
C ALA A 271 -12.94 -11.49 6.22
N VAL A 272 -12.37 -10.34 6.62
CA VAL A 272 -11.43 -10.26 7.75
C VAL A 272 -12.11 -10.50 9.10
N ALA A 273 -13.33 -10.00 9.30
CA ALA A 273 -14.15 -10.29 10.47
C ALA A 273 -14.41 -11.80 10.60
N GLU A 274 -14.79 -12.45 9.50
CA GLU A 274 -15.08 -13.89 9.48
C GLU A 274 -13.82 -14.74 9.72
N GLN A 275 -12.69 -14.40 9.09
CA GLN A 275 -11.41 -15.08 9.35
C GLN A 275 -10.98 -14.99 10.82
N SER A 276 -11.22 -13.84 11.45
CA SER A 276 -10.91 -13.62 12.86
C SER A 276 -11.82 -14.45 13.77
N ARG A 277 -13.11 -14.57 13.44
CA ARG A 277 -14.07 -15.44 14.13
C ARG A 277 -13.67 -16.93 14.02
N VAL A 278 -13.23 -17.37 12.84
CA VAL A 278 -12.77 -18.76 12.61
C VAL A 278 -11.52 -19.07 13.43
N ARG A 279 -10.51 -18.18 13.44
CA ARG A 279 -9.29 -18.36 14.26
C ARG A 279 -9.57 -18.40 15.76
N ALA A 280 -10.57 -17.65 16.23
CA ALA A 280 -10.99 -17.69 17.64
C ALA A 280 -11.73 -18.99 18.00
N TYR A 281 -12.45 -19.58 17.04
CA TYR A 281 -13.14 -20.86 17.19
C TYR A 281 -12.17 -22.04 17.28
N ASP A 282 -11.16 -22.11 16.40
CA ASP A 282 -10.17 -23.20 16.38
C ASP A 282 -9.31 -23.27 17.66
N ARG A 283 -9.13 -22.14 18.35
CA ARG A 283 -8.44 -22.09 19.66
C ARG A 283 -9.24 -22.70 20.82
N LYS A 284 -10.55 -22.89 20.67
CA LYS A 284 -11.45 -23.37 21.73
C LYS A 284 -11.93 -24.81 21.55
N ALA A 285 -11.55 -25.50 20.46
CA ALA A 285 -11.93 -26.90 20.24
C ALA A 285 -11.17 -27.86 21.19
N PRO A 286 -11.84 -28.83 21.85
CA PRO A 286 -11.17 -29.85 22.65
C PRO A 286 -10.34 -30.79 21.77
N GLN A 287 -9.06 -31.01 22.09
CA GLN A 287 -8.25 -32.00 21.37
C GLN A 287 -8.69 -33.44 21.73
N PRO A 288 -8.70 -34.38 20.76
CA PRO A 288 -9.02 -35.78 21.02
C PRO A 288 -7.93 -36.44 21.86
N LYS A 289 -8.34 -37.22 22.87
CA LYS A 289 -7.44 -38.09 23.64
C LYS A 289 -7.00 -39.25 22.75
N ASN A 290 -5.70 -39.44 22.59
CA ASN A 290 -5.15 -40.66 22.01
C ASN A 290 -4.88 -41.66 23.13
N ASP A 291 -5.59 -42.79 23.08
CA ASP A 291 -5.36 -43.96 23.93
C ASP A 291 -4.22 -44.79 23.34
N HIS A 292 -2.97 -44.49 23.69
CA HIS A 292 -1.83 -45.40 23.52
C HIS A 292 -0.73 -45.04 24.52
N ASP A 293 -0.92 -45.40 25.79
CA ASP A 293 0.14 -45.42 26.81
C ASP A 293 -0.11 -46.59 27.76
N LYS A 294 0.23 -47.81 27.33
CA LYS A 294 0.63 -48.93 28.20
C LYS A 294 1.66 -49.78 27.46
N GLU A 295 2.68 -50.22 28.20
CA GLU A 295 3.91 -50.91 27.79
C GLU A 295 5.01 -49.96 27.26
N ALA A 296 6.23 -49.92 27.79
CA ALA A 296 6.87 -50.65 28.87
C ALA A 296 8.06 -49.83 29.39
N ALA A 297 8.41 -50.05 30.65
CA ALA A 297 9.61 -49.49 31.27
C ALA A 297 10.85 -50.35 30.96
N SER A 298 11.98 -49.65 30.85
CA SER A 298 13.32 -50.04 31.29
C SER A 298 14.30 -50.76 30.33
N GLN A 299 15.54 -50.23 30.40
CA GLN A 299 16.87 -50.84 30.12
C GLN A 299 17.38 -50.85 28.66
N THR A 300 18.31 -49.93 28.32
CA THR A 300 19.81 -50.03 28.29
C THR A 300 20.36 -50.39 26.90
N GLY A 301 21.35 -49.64 26.41
CA GLY A 301 22.20 -50.08 25.28
C GLY A 301 22.71 -48.96 24.38
N ASN A 302 24.00 -49.02 24.04
CA ASN A 302 24.82 -47.96 23.44
C ASN A 302 24.83 -47.99 21.89
N ALA A 303 25.05 -46.82 21.27
CA ALA A 303 25.63 -46.52 19.95
C ALA A 303 25.07 -47.13 18.64
N GLY A 304 24.71 -46.25 17.68
CA GLY A 304 24.62 -46.58 16.23
C GLY A 304 23.69 -45.71 15.36
N ALA A 305 24.23 -44.64 14.78
CA ALA A 305 23.89 -43.94 13.51
C ALA A 305 22.44 -43.88 12.91
N GLY A 306 21.85 -42.66 12.95
CA GLY A 306 21.06 -41.99 11.88
C GLY A 306 19.54 -42.27 11.76
N PRO A 307 18.73 -41.36 11.16
CA PRO A 307 18.69 -39.90 11.26
C PRO A 307 17.39 -39.41 11.96
N THR A 308 17.50 -38.52 12.95
CA THR A 308 16.33 -37.91 13.60
C THR A 308 15.85 -36.67 12.84
N SER A 309 14.63 -36.73 12.32
CA SER A 309 13.84 -35.56 11.94
C SER A 309 13.27 -34.89 13.21
N GLU A 310 14.01 -33.93 13.74
CA GLU A 310 13.56 -33.16 14.89
C GLU A 310 12.53 -32.11 14.44
N ARG A 311 11.26 -32.46 14.65
CA ARG A 311 10.10 -31.56 14.58
C ARG A 311 10.26 -30.47 15.62
N VAL A 312 10.72 -29.29 15.22
CA VAL A 312 10.76 -28.10 16.07
C VAL A 312 9.33 -27.71 16.46
N ARG A 313 8.99 -28.00 17.72
CA ARG A 313 7.76 -27.65 18.40
C ARG A 313 7.78 -26.15 18.73
N ALA A 314 7.25 -25.31 17.84
CA ALA A 314 6.97 -23.91 18.14
C ALA A 314 5.84 -23.83 19.19
N THR A 315 6.22 -23.67 20.46
CA THR A 315 5.29 -23.41 21.57
C THR A 315 4.86 -21.94 21.54
N THR A 316 3.78 -21.64 20.82
CA THR A 316 3.03 -20.39 21.03
C THR A 316 2.17 -20.52 22.29
N LYS A 317 2.80 -20.33 23.46
CA LYS A 317 2.08 -19.94 24.68
C LYS A 317 1.59 -18.50 24.51
N VAL A 318 0.40 -18.33 23.94
CA VAL A 318 -0.39 -17.10 24.11
C VAL A 318 -1.06 -17.20 25.49
N GLY A 319 -0.26 -16.96 26.53
CA GLY A 319 -0.79 -16.54 27.81
C GLY A 319 -1.24 -15.09 27.65
N ALA A 320 -2.50 -14.82 27.99
CA ALA A 320 -3.05 -13.48 28.07
C ALA A 320 -2.17 -12.59 28.96
N ARG A 321 -1.33 -11.77 28.34
CA ARG A 321 -0.72 -10.62 29.02
C ARG A 321 -1.78 -9.52 29.02
N LYS A 322 -2.37 -9.26 30.18
CA LYS A 322 -2.88 -7.93 30.50
C LYS A 322 -1.73 -6.95 30.30
N SER A 323 -1.68 -6.28 29.15
CA SER A 323 -0.80 -5.13 28.98
C SER A 323 -1.50 -3.91 29.56
N SER A 324 -1.31 -3.71 30.86
CA SER A 324 -1.27 -2.34 31.38
C SER A 324 -0.05 -1.66 30.74
N LEU A 325 -0.25 -1.03 29.58
CA LEU A 325 0.76 -0.15 29.01
C LEU A 325 0.83 1.10 29.90
N SER A 326 1.88 1.20 30.71
CA SER A 326 2.19 2.39 31.47
C SER A 326 2.28 3.60 30.53
N GLY A 327 1.88 4.78 31.02
CA GLY A 327 1.78 6.02 30.23
C GLY A 327 3.05 6.39 29.44
N ASP A 328 4.22 6.00 29.93
CA ASP A 328 5.51 6.32 29.32
C ASP A 328 5.76 5.58 28.00
N LYS A 329 5.34 4.30 27.90
CA LYS A 329 5.47 3.54 26.64
C LYS A 329 4.52 4.09 25.58
N ALA A 330 3.34 4.55 26.00
CA ALA A 330 2.35 5.17 25.12
C ALA A 330 2.82 6.50 24.53
N PHE A 331 3.53 7.31 25.31
CA PHE A 331 4.10 8.58 24.87
C PHE A 331 5.29 8.38 23.92
N GLY A 332 6.21 7.47 24.25
CA GLY A 332 7.37 7.19 23.41
C GLY A 332 6.98 6.71 22.00
N HIS A 333 5.98 5.82 21.89
CA HIS A 333 5.46 5.40 20.60
C HIS A 333 4.80 6.55 19.81
N TRP A 334 4.03 7.40 20.48
CA TRP A 334 3.37 8.55 19.85
C TRP A 334 4.38 9.56 19.28
N VAL A 335 5.40 9.93 20.05
CA VAL A 335 6.47 10.83 19.60
C VAL A 335 7.25 10.19 18.46
N ARG A 336 7.61 8.90 18.57
CA ARG A 336 8.32 8.17 17.52
C ARG A 336 7.53 8.16 16.21
N ASP A 337 6.24 7.84 16.26
CA ASP A 337 5.40 7.76 15.08
C ASP A 337 5.23 9.14 14.43
N ALA A 338 5.17 10.21 15.24
CA ALA A 338 5.17 11.59 14.74
C ALA A 338 6.51 11.98 14.08
N ILE A 339 7.65 11.61 14.66
CA ILE A 339 8.97 11.82 14.03
C ILE A 339 8.99 11.13 12.67
N MET A 340 8.62 9.85 12.61
CA MET A 340 8.61 9.07 11.35
C MET A 340 7.64 9.66 10.31
N THR A 341 6.54 10.25 10.76
CA THR A 341 5.62 11.02 9.92
C THR A 341 6.34 12.22 9.33
N GLY A 342 6.99 13.05 10.17
CA GLY A 342 7.81 14.18 9.76
C GLY A 342 8.85 13.82 8.69
N VAL A 343 9.64 12.78 8.95
CA VAL A 343 10.65 12.27 8.01
C VAL A 343 10.02 11.87 6.69
N SER A 344 8.94 11.09 6.73
CA SER A 344 8.33 10.55 5.50
C SER A 344 7.73 11.66 4.63
N TYR A 345 7.13 12.70 5.22
CA TYR A 345 6.64 13.85 4.46
C TYR A 345 7.74 14.82 4.02
N MET A 346 8.91 14.78 4.65
CA MET A 346 10.09 15.55 4.25
C MET A 346 10.78 14.96 3.00
N VAL A 347 10.84 13.62 2.87
CA VAL A 347 11.58 12.95 1.77
C VAL A 347 11.21 13.48 0.37
N PRO A 348 9.93 13.67 -0.01
CA PRO A 348 9.59 14.20 -1.33
C PRO A 348 10.16 15.60 -1.60
N PHE A 349 10.23 16.48 -0.58
CA PHE A 349 10.84 17.81 -0.72
C PHE A 349 12.34 17.68 -0.98
N VAL A 350 13.00 16.84 -0.19
CA VAL A 350 14.44 16.57 -0.31
C VAL A 350 14.78 16.02 -1.70
N ALA A 351 13.98 15.06 -2.20
CA ALA A 351 14.17 14.48 -3.52
C ALA A 351 13.95 15.51 -4.63
N ALA A 352 12.83 16.26 -4.60
CA ALA A 352 12.52 17.26 -5.61
C ALA A 352 13.59 18.37 -5.66
N SER A 353 13.96 18.92 -4.50
CA SER A 353 14.99 19.95 -4.37
C SER A 353 16.36 19.46 -4.79
N GLY A 354 16.76 18.27 -4.34
CA GLY A 354 18.03 17.65 -4.69
C GLY A 354 18.18 17.41 -6.19
N LEU A 355 17.16 16.84 -6.84
CA LEU A 355 17.18 16.59 -8.27
C LEU A 355 17.22 17.90 -9.08
N LEU A 356 16.52 18.95 -8.64
CA LEU A 356 16.57 20.25 -9.31
C LEU A 356 17.95 20.91 -9.18
N ILE A 357 18.61 20.82 -8.02
CA ILE A 357 20.00 21.24 -7.84
C ILE A 357 20.92 20.49 -8.81
N ALA A 358 20.77 19.16 -8.89
CA ALA A 358 21.55 18.33 -9.80
C ALA A 358 21.32 18.74 -11.26
N LEU A 359 20.07 18.91 -11.69
CA LEU A 359 19.75 19.38 -13.03
C LEU A 359 20.33 20.78 -13.31
N GLY A 360 20.36 21.64 -12.29
CA GLY A 360 21.01 22.95 -12.38
C GLY A 360 22.49 22.85 -12.72
N PHE A 361 23.23 21.97 -12.03
CA PHE A 361 24.64 21.69 -12.35
C PHE A 361 24.84 21.05 -13.72
N LEU A 362 23.95 20.13 -14.11
CA LEU A 362 24.02 19.45 -15.40
C LEU A 362 23.85 20.43 -16.57
N VAL A 363 22.87 21.33 -16.46
CA VAL A 363 22.50 22.28 -17.52
C VAL A 363 23.44 23.48 -17.53
N GLY A 364 23.66 24.13 -16.38
CA GLY A 364 24.43 25.37 -16.28
C GLY A 364 25.88 25.21 -15.86
N GLY A 365 26.36 23.99 -15.64
CA GLY A 365 27.75 23.71 -15.24
C GLY A 365 28.03 23.91 -13.75
N HIS A 366 29.25 23.53 -13.33
CA HIS A 366 29.64 23.50 -11.91
C HIS A 366 29.62 24.88 -11.22
N GLN A 367 29.82 25.96 -11.98
CA GLN A 367 29.86 27.33 -11.44
C GLN A 367 28.50 27.88 -11.02
N VAL A 368 27.39 27.23 -11.43
CA VAL A 368 26.03 27.64 -11.06
C VAL A 368 25.86 27.75 -9.55
N GLY A 369 26.48 26.86 -8.78
CA GLY A 369 26.39 26.91 -7.32
C GLY A 369 26.95 28.20 -6.70
N LEU A 370 27.76 28.96 -7.44
CA LEU A 370 28.36 30.22 -7.00
C LEU A 370 27.58 31.45 -7.49
N VAL A 371 26.90 31.34 -8.63
CA VAL A 371 26.33 32.49 -9.36
C VAL A 371 24.81 32.46 -9.46
N ALA A 372 24.14 31.37 -9.05
CA ALA A 372 22.70 31.18 -9.30
C ALA A 372 21.83 32.32 -8.75
N ASP A 373 22.13 32.82 -7.54
CA ASP A 373 21.37 33.90 -6.92
C ASP A 373 21.50 35.21 -7.72
N ALA A 374 22.73 35.62 -8.05
CA ALA A 374 22.99 36.79 -8.88
C ALA A 374 22.35 36.67 -10.28
N VAL A 375 22.48 35.50 -10.93
CA VAL A 375 21.90 35.27 -12.26
C VAL A 375 20.38 35.35 -12.23
N THR A 376 19.72 34.80 -11.21
CA THR A 376 18.24 34.77 -11.14
C THR A 376 17.64 36.09 -10.65
N ARG A 377 18.41 36.90 -9.92
CA ARG A 377 17.97 38.19 -9.40
C ARG A 377 18.25 39.35 -10.36
N ASP A 378 19.42 39.37 -10.98
CA ASP A 378 19.94 40.55 -11.67
C ASP A 378 19.90 40.44 -13.19
N LEU A 379 19.75 39.23 -13.75
CA LEU A 379 19.65 39.03 -15.19
C LEU A 379 18.23 38.63 -15.59
N ARG A 380 17.77 39.06 -16.78
CA ARG A 380 16.50 38.62 -17.36
C ARG A 380 16.72 37.78 -18.60
N LEU A 381 15.83 36.82 -18.89
CA LEU A 381 15.90 35.96 -20.08
C LEU A 381 16.28 36.71 -21.38
N PRO A 382 15.65 37.86 -21.73
CA PRO A 382 15.99 38.57 -22.97
C PRO A 382 17.41 39.15 -23.00
N GLU A 383 17.99 39.49 -21.86
CA GLU A 383 19.34 40.07 -21.73
C GLU A 383 20.42 38.99 -21.85
N VAL A 384 20.03 37.72 -21.68
CA VAL A 384 20.93 36.59 -21.54
C VAL A 384 20.91 35.68 -22.78
N ILE A 385 19.86 35.79 -23.61
CA ILE A 385 19.78 35.12 -24.90
C ILE A 385 20.78 35.77 -25.86
N GLY A 386 21.79 35.00 -26.29
CA GLY A 386 22.83 35.45 -27.22
C GLY A 386 24.13 35.93 -26.57
N LEU A 387 24.25 35.87 -25.24
CA LEU A 387 25.54 36.05 -24.57
C LEU A 387 26.41 34.79 -24.74
N ASP A 388 27.53 34.96 -25.43
CA ASP A 388 28.55 33.92 -25.55
C ASP A 388 29.41 33.85 -24.28
N ALA A 389 29.88 32.64 -23.99
CA ALA A 389 30.83 32.43 -22.90
C ALA A 389 32.21 33.00 -23.28
N PRO A 390 33.00 33.47 -22.30
CA PRO A 390 32.71 33.50 -20.87
C PRO A 390 31.88 34.72 -20.44
N ILE A 391 30.98 34.53 -19.47
CA ILE A 391 30.12 35.59 -18.92
C ILE A 391 30.66 36.03 -17.56
N THR A 392 30.74 37.34 -17.34
CA THR A 392 31.11 37.89 -16.03
C THR A 392 29.85 38.09 -15.19
N VAL A 393 29.79 37.40 -14.05
CA VAL A 393 28.66 37.54 -13.11
C VAL A 393 29.18 38.16 -11.82
N PRO A 394 28.75 39.39 -11.48
CA PRO A 394 29.03 39.97 -10.17
C PRO A 394 28.23 39.22 -9.11
N THR A 395 28.88 38.81 -8.02
CA THR A 395 28.25 38.13 -6.88
C THR A 395 28.45 38.96 -5.60
N GLU A 396 27.51 38.89 -4.66
CA GLU A 396 27.60 39.66 -3.42
C GLU A 396 28.81 39.25 -2.55
N ASN A 397 29.20 37.96 -2.54
CA ASN A 397 30.21 37.42 -1.62
C ASN A 397 31.54 36.99 -2.26
N LEU A 398 31.57 36.72 -3.57
CA LEU A 398 32.76 36.17 -4.26
C LEU A 398 33.36 37.14 -5.28
N GLY A 399 32.86 38.38 -5.34
CA GLY A 399 33.21 39.34 -6.39
C GLY A 399 32.71 38.88 -7.75
N THR A 400 33.44 39.19 -8.82
CA THR A 400 33.06 38.81 -10.18
C THR A 400 33.55 37.41 -10.51
N VAL A 401 32.62 36.50 -10.78
CA VAL A 401 32.91 35.12 -11.22
C VAL A 401 32.84 35.06 -12.74
N LEU A 402 33.86 34.47 -13.37
CA LEU A 402 33.91 34.24 -14.81
C LEU A 402 33.31 32.86 -15.12
N VAL A 403 32.26 32.81 -15.94
CA VAL A 403 31.47 31.61 -16.16
C VAL A 403 31.60 31.10 -17.59
N ASP A 404 32.00 29.85 -17.75
CA ASP A 404 32.30 29.23 -19.06
C ASP A 404 31.06 28.66 -19.77
N ARG A 405 29.86 29.14 -19.42
CA ARG A 405 28.59 28.72 -20.01
C ARG A 405 27.89 29.90 -20.68
N SER A 406 27.38 29.66 -21.88
CA SER A 406 26.61 30.67 -22.61
C SER A 406 25.31 30.99 -21.88
N GLY A 407 24.81 32.19 -22.14
CA GLY A 407 23.83 32.83 -21.27
C GLY A 407 22.58 32.00 -21.05
N LEU A 408 21.96 31.49 -22.10
CA LEU A 408 20.70 30.74 -21.98
C LEU A 408 20.84 29.53 -21.05
N TRP A 409 21.93 28.76 -21.19
CA TRP A 409 22.17 27.55 -20.40
C TRP A 409 22.59 27.89 -18.98
N LEU A 410 23.38 28.96 -18.80
CA LEU A 410 23.71 29.51 -17.49
C LEU A 410 22.44 29.93 -16.73
N TYR A 411 21.53 30.64 -17.40
CA TYR A 411 20.28 31.13 -16.82
C TYR A 411 19.35 29.97 -16.45
N LEU A 412 19.14 29.02 -17.36
CA LEU A 412 18.28 27.86 -17.10
C LEU A 412 18.84 26.99 -15.97
N GLY A 413 20.15 26.72 -15.98
CA GLY A 413 20.82 25.98 -14.91
C GLY A 413 20.74 26.71 -13.57
N SER A 414 20.97 28.02 -13.55
CA SER A 414 20.85 28.87 -12.35
C SER A 414 19.43 28.90 -11.79
N THR A 415 18.42 28.94 -12.66
CA THR A 415 17.01 28.88 -12.26
C THR A 415 16.68 27.54 -11.60
N LEU A 416 17.07 26.43 -12.23
CA LEU A 416 16.85 25.08 -11.68
C LEU A 416 17.56 24.91 -10.32
N PHE A 417 18.81 25.36 -10.23
CA PHE A 417 19.57 25.35 -8.99
C PHE A 417 18.90 26.20 -7.91
N ALA A 418 18.49 27.43 -8.21
CA ALA A 418 17.85 28.33 -7.24
C ALA A 418 16.53 27.76 -6.71
N ILE A 419 15.67 27.21 -7.59
CA ILE A 419 14.42 26.54 -7.16
C ILE A 419 14.73 25.39 -6.19
N GLY A 420 15.70 24.54 -6.57
CA GLY A 420 16.12 23.43 -5.73
C GLY A 420 16.70 23.89 -4.39
N ASN A 421 17.53 24.93 -4.40
CA ASN A 421 18.17 25.52 -3.22
C ASN A 421 17.14 26.10 -2.23
N HIS A 422 16.15 26.86 -2.72
CA HIS A 422 15.08 27.37 -1.88
C HIS A 422 14.23 26.26 -1.25
N GLY A 423 13.98 25.18 -2.00
CA GLY A 423 13.32 24.01 -1.44
C GLY A 423 14.17 23.31 -0.37
N MET A 424 15.50 23.30 -0.52
CA MET A 424 16.44 22.76 0.48
C MET A 424 16.40 23.57 1.79
N GLN A 425 16.30 24.90 1.71
CA GLN A 425 16.28 25.81 2.85
C GLN A 425 15.06 25.61 3.77
N VAL A 426 13.93 25.12 3.25
CA VAL A 426 12.69 24.94 4.04
C VAL A 426 12.53 23.52 4.60
N ILE A 427 13.44 22.58 4.32
CA ILE A 427 13.31 21.18 4.75
C ILE A 427 13.14 21.03 6.27
N VAL A 428 13.91 21.78 7.05
CA VAL A 428 13.84 21.74 8.52
C VAL A 428 12.48 22.24 9.01
N ALA A 429 11.96 23.32 8.41
CA ALA A 429 10.64 23.86 8.73
C ALA A 429 9.51 22.90 8.34
N VAL A 430 9.59 22.32 7.15
CA VAL A 430 8.63 21.32 6.65
C VAL A 430 8.61 20.09 7.54
N MET A 431 9.78 19.53 7.87
CA MET A 431 9.87 18.39 8.77
C MET A 431 9.24 18.72 10.14
N SER A 432 9.64 19.84 10.76
CA SER A 432 9.10 20.27 12.05
C SER A 432 7.57 20.38 12.01
N ALA A 433 7.02 20.97 10.94
CA ALA A 433 5.58 21.08 10.72
C ALA A 433 4.89 19.70 10.66
N TYR A 434 5.48 18.74 9.96
CA TYR A 434 4.91 17.40 9.81
C TYR A 434 5.10 16.51 11.05
N ILE A 435 6.12 16.77 11.87
CA ILE A 435 6.23 16.17 13.21
C ILE A 435 5.09 16.69 14.09
N ALA A 436 4.92 18.02 14.15
CA ALA A 436 3.83 18.64 14.91
C ALA A 436 2.45 18.16 14.42
N PHE A 437 2.30 17.99 13.10
CA PHE A 437 1.12 17.39 12.48
C PHE A 437 0.87 15.94 12.92
N GLY A 438 1.91 15.10 12.94
CA GLY A 438 1.80 13.72 13.43
C GLY A 438 1.36 13.63 14.89
N MET A 439 1.63 14.67 15.70
CA MET A 439 1.23 14.74 17.10
C MET A 439 -0.17 15.31 17.29
N ALA A 440 -0.47 16.46 16.67
CA ALA A 440 -1.64 17.27 16.98
C ALA A 440 -2.53 17.60 15.76
N GLY A 441 -2.34 16.90 14.64
CA GLY A 441 -3.07 17.14 13.41
C GLY A 441 -2.77 18.50 12.77
N ARG A 442 -3.66 18.98 11.91
CA ARG A 442 -3.41 20.17 11.07
C ARG A 442 -3.12 21.45 11.84
N ALA A 443 -3.71 21.58 13.02
CA ALA A 443 -3.47 22.72 13.89
C ALA A 443 -2.00 22.84 14.31
N GLY A 444 -1.24 21.73 14.27
CA GLY A 444 0.20 21.70 14.56
C GLY A 444 1.10 22.24 13.45
N ILE A 445 0.61 22.32 12.20
CA ILE A 445 1.43 22.64 11.02
C ILE A 445 2.05 24.03 11.14
N ALA A 446 1.24 25.06 11.40
CA ALA A 446 1.75 26.44 11.43
C ALA A 446 2.74 26.67 12.59
N PRO A 447 2.44 26.30 13.85
CA PRO A 447 3.41 26.39 14.94
C PRO A 447 4.70 25.60 14.68
N GLY A 448 4.58 24.38 14.13
CA GLY A 448 5.74 23.55 13.80
C GLY A 448 6.60 24.16 12.68
N PHE A 449 5.97 24.65 11.61
CA PHE A 449 6.68 25.30 10.50
C PHE A 449 7.46 26.53 10.97
N ILE A 450 6.79 27.43 11.70
CA ILE A 450 7.40 28.64 12.26
C ILE A 450 8.53 28.27 13.22
N GLY A 451 8.30 27.29 14.12
CA GLY A 451 9.33 26.79 15.03
C GLY A 451 10.56 26.26 14.30
N GLY A 452 10.37 25.47 13.23
CA GLY A 452 11.48 24.94 12.45
C GLY A 452 12.23 26.03 11.65
N ALA A 453 11.53 27.06 11.16
CA ALA A 453 12.17 28.22 10.55
C ALA A 453 13.00 29.02 11.58
N ILE A 454 12.49 29.16 12.81
CA ILE A 454 13.23 29.75 13.92
C ILE A 454 14.47 28.90 14.25
N ALA A 455 14.36 27.57 14.26
CA ALA A 455 15.48 26.68 14.51
C ALA A 455 16.64 26.89 13.52
N VAL A 456 16.35 27.09 12.23
CA VAL A 456 17.36 27.41 11.23
C VAL A 456 17.99 28.78 11.52
N THR A 457 17.18 29.81 11.76
CA THR A 457 17.68 31.18 11.96
C THR A 457 18.53 31.35 13.22
N VAL A 458 18.26 30.62 14.30
CA VAL A 458 19.08 30.67 15.53
C VAL A 458 20.32 29.77 15.47
N GLY A 459 20.56 29.06 14.36
CA GLY A 459 21.68 28.14 14.21
C GLY A 459 21.49 26.78 14.89
N ALA A 460 20.30 26.48 15.42
CA ALA A 460 19.97 25.17 15.98
C ALA A 460 19.72 24.10 14.88
N GLY A 461 19.60 24.54 13.62
CA GLY A 461 19.55 23.69 12.44
C GLY A 461 18.51 22.57 12.55
N PHE A 462 18.88 21.40 12.07
CA PHE A 462 18.01 20.23 12.08
C PHE A 462 17.60 19.78 13.49
N LEU A 463 18.52 19.79 14.46
CA LEU A 463 18.21 19.36 15.83
C LEU A 463 17.14 20.26 16.44
N GLY A 464 17.24 21.57 16.21
CA GLY A 464 16.19 22.52 16.54
C GLY A 464 14.87 22.24 15.83
N GLY A 465 14.89 21.84 14.55
CA GLY A 465 13.69 21.39 13.82
C GLY A 465 13.00 20.17 14.44
N LEU A 466 13.77 19.17 14.89
CA LEU A 466 13.23 18.01 15.59
C LEU A 466 12.57 18.40 16.92
N VAL A 467 13.28 19.22 17.72
CA VAL A 467 12.79 19.70 19.03
C VAL A 467 11.56 20.58 18.86
N THR A 468 11.58 21.53 17.93
CA THR A 468 10.46 22.45 17.70
C THR A 468 9.23 21.74 17.14
N GLY A 469 9.39 20.70 16.31
CA GLY A 469 8.27 19.89 15.83
C GLY A 469 7.57 19.16 16.97
N ILE A 470 8.34 18.55 17.89
CA ILE A 470 7.79 17.88 19.07
C ILE A 470 7.16 18.91 20.02
N LEU A 471 7.86 20.01 20.30
CA LEU A 471 7.37 21.08 21.17
C LEU A 471 6.07 21.68 20.65
N ALA A 472 6.00 22.01 19.36
CA ALA A 472 4.80 22.52 18.71
C ALA A 472 3.65 21.51 18.82
N GLY A 473 3.92 20.23 18.55
CA GLY A 473 2.94 19.16 18.72
C GLY A 473 2.39 19.08 20.15
N LEU A 474 3.25 19.17 21.17
CA LEU A 474 2.85 19.14 22.59
C LEU A 474 2.05 20.38 22.98
N VAL A 475 2.52 21.57 22.62
CA VAL A 475 1.84 22.84 22.91
C VAL A 475 0.45 22.85 22.28
N VAL A 476 0.36 22.46 21.01
CA VAL A 476 -0.92 22.42 20.29
C VAL A 476 -1.86 21.36 20.87
N ALA A 477 -1.34 20.18 21.22
CA ALA A 477 -2.13 19.16 21.91
C ALA A 477 -2.67 19.64 23.26
N LEU A 478 -1.94 20.50 23.98
CA LEU A 478 -2.42 21.12 25.21
C LEU A 478 -3.52 22.17 24.93
N LEU A 479 -3.31 23.03 23.94
CA LEU A 479 -4.30 24.04 23.54
C LEU A 479 -5.62 23.40 23.07
N LEU A 480 -5.55 22.28 22.34
CA LEU A 480 -6.73 21.52 21.90
C LEU A 480 -7.53 20.91 23.05
N ARG A 481 -6.93 20.71 24.23
CA ARG A 481 -7.63 20.20 25.43
C ARG A 481 -8.34 21.29 26.21
N MET A 482 -8.12 22.57 25.89
CA MET A 482 -8.76 23.67 26.59
C MET A 482 -10.25 23.74 26.24
N LYS A 483 -11.11 23.75 27.27
CA LYS A 483 -12.54 23.95 27.10
C LYS A 483 -12.80 25.43 26.81
N VAL A 484 -13.35 25.74 25.64
CA VAL A 484 -13.66 27.11 25.22
C VAL A 484 -15.17 27.29 24.96
N PRO A 485 -15.69 28.52 25.10
CA PRO A 485 -17.08 28.83 24.75
C PRO A 485 -17.40 28.54 23.28
N ASP A 486 -18.66 28.25 22.97
CA ASP A 486 -19.10 27.79 21.63
C ASP A 486 -18.76 28.78 20.52
N TRP A 487 -18.84 30.09 20.79
CA TRP A 487 -18.49 31.13 19.83
C TRP A 487 -17.00 31.14 19.47
N LEU A 488 -16.12 30.63 20.34
CA LEU A 488 -14.67 30.62 20.14
C LEU A 488 -14.20 29.32 19.45
N ARG A 489 -14.99 28.24 19.51
CA ARG A 489 -14.62 26.93 18.94
C ARG A 489 -14.21 26.99 17.45
N PRO A 490 -14.90 27.71 16.56
CA PRO A 490 -14.50 27.79 15.15
C PRO A 490 -13.19 28.56 14.94
N LEU A 491 -12.88 29.51 15.82
CA LEU A 491 -11.68 30.34 15.74
C LEU A 491 -10.43 29.63 16.28
N MET A 492 -10.61 28.61 17.11
CA MET A 492 -9.52 27.85 17.73
C MET A 492 -8.50 27.33 16.70
N PRO A 493 -8.86 26.46 15.75
CA PRO A 493 -7.88 25.91 14.81
C PRO A 493 -7.38 26.90 13.75
N VAL A 494 -8.12 27.99 13.49
CA VAL A 494 -7.81 28.94 12.41
C VAL A 494 -6.88 30.06 12.88
N VAL A 495 -7.10 30.61 14.08
CA VAL A 495 -6.38 31.80 14.55
C VAL A 495 -5.72 31.55 15.89
N VAL A 496 -6.48 31.08 16.89
CA VAL A 496 -5.99 31.04 18.28
C VAL A 496 -4.84 30.05 18.43
N ILE A 497 -5.00 28.82 17.94
CA ILE A 497 -4.00 27.77 18.07
C ILE A 497 -2.75 28.09 17.23
N PRO A 498 -2.84 28.49 15.94
CA PRO A 498 -1.67 28.91 15.19
C PRO A 498 -0.92 30.07 15.88
N MET A 499 -1.62 31.08 16.38
CA MET A 499 -1.02 32.24 17.05
C MET A 499 -0.35 31.86 18.37
N LEU A 500 -1.10 31.25 19.31
CA LEU A 500 -0.57 30.90 20.63
C LEU A 500 0.49 29.79 20.55
N GLY A 501 0.28 28.82 19.65
CA GLY A 501 1.24 27.76 19.40
C GLY A 501 2.57 28.31 18.86
N ALA A 502 2.53 29.13 17.81
CA ALA A 502 3.73 29.74 17.25
C ALA A 502 4.42 30.68 18.25
N MET A 503 3.64 31.48 19.00
CA MET A 503 4.18 32.35 20.05
C MET A 503 4.89 31.54 21.13
N ALA A 504 4.26 30.49 21.66
CA ALA A 504 4.85 29.66 22.70
C ALA A 504 6.13 28.95 22.23
N VAL A 505 6.11 28.37 21.02
CA VAL A 505 7.28 27.71 20.42
C VAL A 505 8.40 28.72 20.15
N GLY A 506 8.08 29.87 19.56
CA GLY A 506 9.04 30.92 19.24
C GLY A 506 9.67 31.55 20.47
N LEU A 507 8.88 31.91 21.49
CA LEU A 507 9.40 32.42 22.76
C LEU A 507 10.29 31.39 23.44
N THR A 508 9.89 30.11 23.44
CA THR A 508 10.73 29.04 24.01
C THR A 508 12.06 28.92 23.28
N MET A 509 12.06 29.01 21.94
CA MET A 509 13.29 28.97 21.15
C MET A 509 14.18 30.19 21.40
N TYR A 510 13.64 31.41 21.33
CA TYR A 510 14.48 32.60 21.50
C TYR A 510 14.96 32.81 22.94
N LEU A 511 14.14 32.48 23.94
CA LEU A 511 14.47 32.76 25.34
C LEU A 511 15.21 31.62 26.05
N LEU A 512 15.01 30.37 25.64
CA LEU A 512 15.47 29.20 26.41
C LEU A 512 16.30 28.20 25.58
N LEU A 513 15.79 27.74 24.44
CA LEU A 513 16.34 26.56 23.76
C LEU A 513 17.29 26.85 22.61
N GLY A 514 17.18 28.02 21.96
CA GLY A 514 17.90 28.34 20.73
C GLY A 514 19.41 28.29 20.90
N MET A 515 19.97 29.04 21.86
CA MET A 515 21.42 29.06 22.10
C MET A 515 21.98 27.69 22.51
N PRO A 516 21.40 26.94 23.48
CA PRO A 516 21.88 25.60 23.81
C PRO A 516 21.87 24.63 22.64
N LEU A 517 20.82 24.66 21.80
CA LEU A 517 20.71 23.78 20.63
C LEU A 517 21.71 24.17 19.54
N ALA A 518 21.93 25.46 19.31
CA ALA A 518 22.94 25.94 18.37
C ALA A 518 24.35 25.53 18.81
N TRP A 519 24.67 25.70 20.10
CA TRP A 519 25.94 25.23 20.67
C TRP A 519 26.13 23.72 20.45
N LEU A 520 25.09 22.92 20.70
CA LEU A 520 25.14 21.48 20.50
C LEU A 520 25.34 21.10 19.03
N MET A 521 24.69 21.80 18.09
CA MET A 521 24.93 21.61 16.65
C MET A 521 26.36 21.92 16.26
N THR A 522 26.92 23.05 16.71
CA THR A 522 28.32 23.40 16.44
C THR A 522 29.29 22.39 17.04
N ALA A 523 29.04 21.92 18.27
CA ALA A 523 29.87 20.89 18.90
C ALA A 523 29.85 19.57 18.11
N LEU A 524 28.68 19.17 17.59
CA LEU A 524 28.53 17.98 16.76
C LEU A 524 29.28 18.11 15.43
N GLN A 525 29.23 19.29 14.79
CA GLN A 525 29.97 19.57 13.57
C GLN A 525 31.48 19.54 13.80
N GLN A 526 31.97 20.18 14.87
CA GLN A 526 33.39 20.15 15.23
C GLN A 526 33.86 18.73 15.55
N TRP A 527 33.04 17.94 16.24
CA TRP A 527 33.33 16.53 16.49
C TRP A 527 33.45 15.75 15.16
N LEU A 528 32.52 15.95 14.24
CA LEU A 528 32.55 15.29 12.93
C LEU A 528 33.79 15.67 12.11
N GLN A 529 34.20 16.94 12.14
CA GLN A 529 35.42 17.43 11.49
C GLN A 529 36.70 16.88 12.14
N SER A 530 36.64 16.52 13.42
CA SER A 530 37.79 15.96 14.17
C SER A 530 37.99 14.46 13.97
N LEU A 531 37.10 13.76 13.26
CA LEU A 531 37.22 12.32 13.05
C LEU A 531 38.46 11.98 12.24
N ASP A 532 39.32 11.13 12.80
CA ASP A 532 40.43 10.53 12.07
C ASP A 532 39.92 9.46 11.08
N THR A 533 40.83 8.90 10.28
CA THR A 533 40.48 7.93 9.24
C THR A 533 39.77 6.69 9.80
N THR A 534 40.18 6.20 10.97
CA THR A 534 39.60 5.00 11.58
C THR A 534 38.20 5.29 12.12
N ALA A 535 38.02 6.40 12.83
CA ALA A 535 36.72 6.82 13.34
C ALA A 535 35.76 7.15 12.20
N ALA A 536 36.23 7.80 11.13
CA ALA A 536 35.44 8.05 9.93
C ALA A 536 34.99 6.75 9.24
N PHE A 537 35.85 5.73 9.17
CA PHE A 537 35.47 4.42 8.63
C PHE A 537 34.37 3.76 9.48
N LEU A 538 34.55 3.72 10.80
CA LEU A 538 33.57 3.10 11.71
C LEU A 538 32.24 3.85 11.70
N PHE A 539 32.28 5.18 11.69
CA PHE A 539 31.10 6.02 11.66
C PHE A 539 30.33 5.90 10.35
N GLY A 540 31.04 6.02 9.21
CA GLY A 540 30.45 5.78 7.88
C GLY A 540 29.91 4.35 7.76
N GLY A 541 30.60 3.38 8.34
CA GLY A 541 30.15 1.99 8.35
C GLY A 541 28.92 1.74 9.20
N LEU A 542 28.78 2.41 10.35
CA LEU A 542 27.56 2.37 11.15
C LEU A 542 26.36 2.90 10.36
N LEU A 543 26.51 4.06 9.72
CA LEU A 543 25.45 4.67 8.91
C LEU A 543 25.10 3.79 7.71
N GLY A 544 26.12 3.26 7.03
CA GLY A 544 25.93 2.34 5.91
C GLY A 544 25.25 1.03 6.30
N ALA A 545 25.57 0.50 7.49
CA ALA A 545 24.88 -0.66 8.06
C ALA A 545 23.40 -0.33 8.27
N MET A 546 23.10 0.78 8.96
CA MET A 546 21.73 1.22 9.26
C MET A 546 20.87 1.38 8.00
N MET A 547 21.43 1.92 6.92
CA MET A 547 20.74 2.05 5.63
C MET A 547 20.27 0.70 5.07
N CYS A 548 21.01 -0.39 5.33
CA CYS A 548 20.71 -1.69 4.76
C CYS A 548 19.87 -2.62 5.65
N VAL A 549 19.58 -2.24 6.91
CA VAL A 549 18.92 -3.14 7.88
C VAL A 549 17.48 -3.48 7.48
N ASP A 550 16.70 -2.48 7.10
CA ASP A 550 15.25 -2.61 6.88
C ASP A 550 14.74 -1.96 5.59
N MET A 551 15.64 -1.58 4.68
CA MET A 551 15.38 -1.29 3.26
C MET A 551 14.17 -0.37 3.03
N GLY A 552 14.26 0.84 3.60
CA GLY A 552 13.19 1.84 3.61
C GLY A 552 12.35 1.85 4.89
N GLY A 553 12.65 0.96 5.85
CA GLY A 553 12.05 0.94 7.17
C GLY A 553 12.52 2.06 8.10
N MET A 554 12.30 1.90 9.41
CA MET A 554 12.59 2.94 10.41
C MET A 554 14.08 3.22 10.58
N ILE A 555 14.93 2.18 10.54
CA ILE A 555 16.38 2.32 10.79
C ILE A 555 17.04 2.99 9.59
N ASN A 556 16.67 2.55 8.38
CA ASN A 556 17.08 3.20 7.13
C ASN A 556 16.65 4.68 7.13
N LYS A 557 15.37 4.97 7.40
CA LYS A 557 14.87 6.35 7.46
C LYS A 557 15.57 7.19 8.51
N ALA A 558 15.98 6.61 9.65
CA ALA A 558 16.73 7.34 10.67
C ALA A 558 18.14 7.71 10.19
N ALA A 559 18.86 6.78 9.55
CA ALA A 559 20.17 7.06 8.96
C ALA A 559 20.07 8.09 7.83
N TYR A 560 19.07 7.95 6.96
CA TYR A 560 18.81 8.89 5.88
C TYR A 560 18.45 10.28 6.41
N LEU A 561 17.58 10.35 7.42
CA LEU A 561 17.23 11.59 8.11
C LEU A 561 18.47 12.28 8.67
N PHE A 562 19.34 11.52 9.35
CA PHE A 562 20.59 12.04 9.91
C PHE A 562 21.52 12.59 8.81
N ALA A 563 21.60 11.95 7.64
CA ALA A 563 22.37 12.48 6.52
C ALA A 563 21.77 13.76 5.94
N VAL A 564 20.47 13.79 5.67
CA VAL A 564 19.77 14.97 5.15
C VAL A 564 19.86 16.14 6.13
N ALA A 565 19.71 15.86 7.43
CA ALA A 565 19.83 16.84 8.49
C ALA A 565 21.13 17.64 8.42
N ASN A 566 22.23 16.96 8.10
CA ASN A 566 23.55 17.55 8.08
C ASN A 566 23.87 18.19 6.72
N ILE A 567 23.17 17.84 5.63
CA ILE A 567 23.44 18.41 4.30
C ILE A 567 23.25 19.94 4.27
N ALA A 568 22.31 20.45 5.08
CA ALA A 568 21.97 21.86 5.18
C ALA A 568 23.03 22.70 5.92
N SER A 569 24.02 22.07 6.56
CA SER A 569 25.04 22.78 7.34
C SER A 569 26.20 23.34 6.52
N GLU A 570 26.18 23.16 5.19
CA GLU A 570 27.22 23.60 4.25
C GLU A 570 28.66 23.18 4.61
N ASP A 571 28.80 22.09 5.39
CA ASP A 571 30.09 21.59 5.88
C ASP A 571 30.58 20.36 5.06
N PRO A 572 31.85 20.33 4.61
CA PRO A 572 32.40 19.19 3.88
C PRO A 572 32.31 17.84 4.60
N ALA A 573 32.45 17.81 5.93
CA ALA A 573 32.34 16.55 6.67
C ALA A 573 30.90 16.03 6.66
N SER A 574 29.93 16.93 6.75
CA SER A 574 28.50 16.65 6.61
C SER A 574 28.12 16.14 5.22
N TRP A 575 28.73 16.64 4.15
CA TRP A 575 28.49 16.12 2.79
C TRP A 575 29.08 14.72 2.56
N LYS A 576 30.14 14.34 3.29
CA LYS A 576 30.68 12.96 3.28
C LYS A 576 29.71 11.96 3.90
N ILE A 577 28.99 12.36 4.96
CA ILE A 577 27.91 11.55 5.55
C ILE A 577 26.85 11.22 4.50
N MET A 578 26.39 12.23 3.77
CA MET A 578 25.38 12.02 2.73
C MET A 578 25.89 11.10 1.62
N ALA A 579 27.13 11.27 1.16
CA ALA A 579 27.71 10.40 0.15
C ALA A 579 27.78 8.95 0.60
N ALA A 580 28.19 8.70 1.85
CA ALA A 580 28.24 7.37 2.45
C ALA A 580 26.86 6.71 2.58
N VAL A 581 25.88 7.46 3.08
CA VAL A 581 24.49 6.98 3.20
C VAL A 581 23.87 6.68 1.83
N MET A 582 24.10 7.56 0.85
CA MET A 582 23.60 7.36 -0.51
C MET A 582 24.28 6.16 -1.18
N ALA A 583 25.60 6.02 -1.07
CA ALA A 583 26.33 4.87 -1.57
C ALA A 583 25.80 3.55 -0.96
N ALA A 584 25.65 3.51 0.36
CA ALA A 584 25.23 2.31 1.07
C ALA A 584 23.81 1.87 0.69
N GLY A 585 22.86 2.80 0.50
CA GLY A 585 21.50 2.43 0.09
C GLY A 585 21.40 1.85 -1.33
N MET A 586 22.42 2.03 -2.17
CA MET A 586 22.50 1.38 -3.49
C MET A 586 22.92 -0.10 -3.38
N VAL A 587 23.63 -0.47 -2.31
CA VAL A 587 24.26 -1.81 -2.16
C VAL A 587 23.26 -2.96 -2.14
N PRO A 588 22.14 -2.95 -1.39
CA PRO A 588 21.29 -4.14 -1.26
C PRO A 588 20.76 -4.72 -2.59
N PRO A 589 20.14 -3.92 -3.48
CA PRO A 589 19.70 -4.41 -4.79
C PRO A 589 20.88 -4.77 -5.71
N LEU A 590 21.98 -3.99 -5.73
CA LEU A 590 23.16 -4.30 -6.56
C LEU A 590 23.82 -5.63 -6.15
N ALA A 591 23.97 -5.86 -4.84
CA ALA A 591 24.58 -7.06 -4.29
C ALA A 591 23.76 -8.32 -4.58
N THR A 592 22.44 -8.25 -4.45
CA THR A 592 21.57 -9.40 -4.74
C THR A 592 21.46 -9.70 -6.23
N SER A 593 21.43 -8.66 -7.08
CA SER A 593 21.57 -8.81 -8.54
C SER A 593 22.89 -9.47 -8.92
N LEU A 594 24.00 -9.05 -8.33
CA LEU A 594 25.32 -9.66 -8.55
C LEU A 594 25.35 -11.12 -8.06
N ALA A 595 24.80 -11.40 -6.87
CA ALA A 595 24.73 -12.76 -6.32
C ALA A 595 23.95 -13.72 -7.23
N VAL A 596 22.84 -13.25 -7.82
CA VAL A 596 22.03 -13.98 -8.81
C VAL A 596 22.85 -14.30 -10.06
N VAL A 597 23.63 -13.35 -10.57
CA VAL A 597 24.48 -13.57 -11.76
C VAL A 597 25.60 -14.57 -11.45
N LEU A 598 26.23 -14.47 -10.29
CA LEU A 598 27.33 -15.36 -9.90
C LEU A 598 26.88 -16.80 -9.70
N ARG A 599 25.72 -17.03 -9.05
CA ARG A 599 25.22 -18.37 -8.71
C ARG A 599 23.71 -18.48 -8.91
N PRO A 600 23.21 -18.46 -10.16
CA PRO A 600 21.78 -18.41 -10.45
C PRO A 600 20.98 -19.60 -9.92
N LYS A 601 21.62 -20.77 -9.77
CA LYS A 601 21.00 -21.99 -9.24
C LYS A 601 20.63 -21.91 -7.75
N LEU A 602 21.16 -20.94 -7.01
CA LEU A 602 20.83 -20.72 -5.58
C LEU A 602 19.57 -19.88 -5.38
N PHE A 603 18.94 -19.42 -6.45
CA PHE A 603 17.83 -18.47 -6.43
C PHE A 603 16.63 -19.02 -7.21
N SER A 604 15.43 -18.75 -6.70
CA SER A 604 14.16 -19.07 -7.37
C SER A 604 14.01 -18.33 -8.70
N SER A 605 13.05 -18.76 -9.54
CA SER A 605 12.71 -18.01 -10.77
C SER A 605 12.28 -16.57 -10.48
N ALA A 606 11.49 -16.37 -9.41
CA ALA A 606 11.07 -15.04 -8.97
C ALA A 606 12.26 -14.17 -8.52
N GLU A 607 13.17 -14.70 -7.69
CA GLU A 607 14.39 -13.99 -7.30
C GLU A 607 15.28 -13.67 -8.51
N ARG A 608 15.42 -14.60 -9.48
CA ARG A 608 16.19 -14.35 -10.71
C ARG A 608 15.59 -13.22 -11.55
N GLN A 609 14.26 -13.16 -11.65
CA GLN A 609 13.59 -12.08 -12.38
C GLN A 609 13.72 -10.74 -11.66
N ASN A 610 13.57 -10.73 -10.33
CA ASN A 610 13.79 -9.54 -9.51
C ASN A 610 15.24 -9.06 -9.56
N GLY A 611 16.20 -9.99 -9.63
CA GLY A 611 17.63 -9.68 -9.76
C GLY A 611 17.97 -8.91 -11.04
N LYS A 612 17.19 -9.06 -12.12
CA LYS A 612 17.38 -8.24 -13.33
C LYS A 612 16.98 -6.78 -13.08
N ALA A 613 15.84 -6.56 -12.43
CA ALA A 613 15.36 -5.22 -12.08
C ALA A 613 16.24 -4.54 -11.00
N GLY A 614 16.83 -5.34 -10.11
CA GLY A 614 17.70 -4.84 -9.03
C GLY A 614 18.89 -4.01 -9.49
N TRP A 615 19.42 -4.23 -10.70
CA TRP A 615 20.50 -3.39 -11.24
C TRP A 615 20.07 -1.93 -11.38
N VAL A 616 18.91 -1.68 -11.99
CA VAL A 616 18.39 -0.33 -12.22
C VAL A 616 17.93 0.29 -10.90
N LEU A 617 17.23 -0.49 -10.06
CA LEU A 617 16.76 -0.01 -8.76
C LEU A 617 17.92 0.39 -7.85
N GLY A 618 18.98 -0.42 -7.80
CA GLY A 618 20.19 -0.09 -7.05
C GLY A 618 20.94 1.10 -7.60
N ALA A 619 21.10 1.17 -8.92
CA ALA A 619 21.67 2.33 -9.58
C ALA A 619 20.88 3.62 -9.27
N ALA A 620 19.57 3.52 -9.07
CA ALA A 620 18.68 4.64 -8.73
C ALA A 620 18.60 4.97 -7.23
N PHE A 621 19.40 4.32 -6.36
CA PHE A 621 19.30 4.47 -4.89
C PHE A 621 17.93 4.00 -4.32
N ILE A 622 17.33 2.96 -4.90
CA ILE A 622 16.08 2.36 -4.44
C ILE A 622 16.39 1.03 -3.74
N SER A 623 16.62 1.11 -2.43
CA SER A 623 17.02 -0.03 -1.59
C SER A 623 15.94 -1.13 -1.50
N GLU A 624 14.68 -0.75 -1.69
CA GLU A 624 13.48 -1.58 -1.63
C GLU A 624 13.47 -2.70 -2.68
N GLY A 625 14.26 -2.56 -3.75
CA GLY A 625 14.40 -3.59 -4.79
C GLY A 625 14.86 -4.95 -4.25
N VAL A 626 15.45 -4.99 -3.05
CA VAL A 626 15.90 -6.23 -2.38
C VAL A 626 14.84 -6.90 -1.51
N ILE A 627 13.71 -6.23 -1.21
CA ILE A 627 12.66 -6.76 -0.33
C ILE A 627 12.22 -8.18 -0.70
N PRO A 628 12.02 -8.54 -1.99
CA PRO A 628 11.64 -9.91 -2.36
C PRO A 628 12.67 -10.97 -1.93
N PHE A 629 13.97 -10.65 -1.97
CA PHE A 629 15.03 -11.55 -1.53
C PHE A 629 15.08 -11.66 -0.01
N ALA A 630 15.00 -10.52 0.68
CA ALA A 630 15.05 -10.48 2.13
C ALA A 630 13.80 -11.08 2.78
N ALA A 631 12.63 -10.99 2.14
CA ALA A 631 11.42 -11.67 2.58
C ALA A 631 11.52 -13.19 2.41
N ALA A 632 12.15 -13.65 1.33
CA ALA A 632 12.34 -15.08 1.05
C ALA A 632 13.40 -15.74 1.95
N ASP A 633 14.52 -15.06 2.21
CA ASP A 633 15.63 -15.59 3.01
C ASP A 633 16.27 -14.52 3.94
N PRO A 634 15.55 -14.05 4.99
CA PRO A 634 15.97 -12.90 5.78
C PRO A 634 17.31 -13.10 6.49
N LEU A 635 17.53 -14.28 7.07
CA LEU A 635 18.70 -14.57 7.91
C LEU A 635 20.02 -14.58 7.12
N ARG A 636 19.95 -14.81 5.81
CA ARG A 636 21.15 -14.88 4.95
C ARG A 636 21.33 -13.62 4.13
N VAL A 637 20.23 -13.00 3.70
CA VAL A 637 20.28 -11.79 2.88
C VAL A 637 20.58 -10.57 3.74
N ILE A 638 19.83 -10.33 4.83
CA ILE A 638 19.93 -9.08 5.62
C ILE A 638 21.33 -8.89 6.22
N PRO A 639 21.92 -9.86 6.95
CA PRO A 639 23.25 -9.65 7.51
C PRO A 639 24.32 -9.38 6.44
N SER A 640 24.21 -10.04 5.28
CA SER A 640 25.15 -9.87 4.18
C SER A 640 25.10 -8.47 3.56
N ILE A 641 23.89 -7.95 3.29
CA ILE A 641 23.72 -6.59 2.74
C ILE A 641 24.05 -5.51 3.78
N VAL A 642 23.84 -5.78 5.07
CA VAL A 642 24.24 -4.89 6.17
C VAL A 642 25.75 -4.77 6.25
N ILE A 643 26.48 -5.89 6.16
CA ILE A 643 27.94 -5.88 6.12
C ILE A 643 28.45 -5.15 4.87
N GLY A 644 27.87 -5.41 3.69
CA GLY A 644 28.23 -4.68 2.47
C GLY A 644 27.97 -3.18 2.57
N GLY A 645 26.83 -2.79 3.13
CA GLY A 645 26.50 -1.39 3.40
C GLY A 645 27.51 -0.73 4.34
N ALA A 646 27.92 -1.44 5.40
CA ALA A 646 28.93 -0.96 6.33
C ALA A 646 30.30 -0.74 5.66
N VAL A 647 30.73 -1.68 4.81
CA VAL A 647 31.96 -1.52 4.02
C VAL A 647 31.85 -0.31 3.10
N THR A 648 30.75 -0.18 2.35
CA THR A 648 30.55 0.95 1.44
C THR A 648 30.55 2.29 2.16
N GLY A 649 29.79 2.42 3.26
CA GLY A 649 29.70 3.67 4.00
C GLY A 649 31.05 4.08 4.61
N GLY A 650 31.76 3.14 5.22
CA GLY A 650 33.09 3.40 5.80
C GLY A 650 34.13 3.77 4.74
N THR A 651 34.19 3.01 3.64
CA THR A 651 35.12 3.28 2.53
C THR A 651 34.80 4.63 1.85
N SER A 652 33.52 4.96 1.64
CA SER A 652 33.12 6.24 1.05
C SER A 652 33.61 7.44 1.87
N MET A 653 33.45 7.39 3.20
CA MET A 653 33.92 8.47 4.08
C MET A 653 35.44 8.61 4.10
N VAL A 654 36.17 7.48 4.19
CA VAL A 654 37.64 7.47 4.20
C VAL A 654 38.24 8.02 2.91
N LEU A 655 37.67 7.62 1.77
CA LEU A 655 38.14 8.10 0.46
C LEU A 655 37.68 9.55 0.16
N GLY A 656 36.92 10.16 1.07
CA GLY A 656 36.54 11.56 1.00
C GLY A 656 35.51 11.88 -0.07
N ALA A 657 34.69 10.91 -0.49
CA ALA A 657 33.56 11.18 -1.38
C ALA A 657 32.51 12.04 -0.65
N ALA A 658 31.97 13.05 -1.32
CA ALA A 658 31.02 14.00 -0.74
C ALA A 658 29.92 14.38 -1.74
N THR A 659 28.74 14.74 -1.25
CA THR A 659 27.64 15.21 -2.11
C THR A 659 26.75 16.19 -1.38
N ARG A 660 26.31 17.21 -2.13
CA ARG A 660 25.27 18.18 -1.74
C ARG A 660 23.89 17.74 -2.19
N VAL A 661 23.83 16.71 -3.03
CA VAL A 661 22.59 16.16 -3.57
C VAL A 661 22.19 14.92 -2.76
N PRO A 662 21.00 14.93 -2.15
CA PRO A 662 20.58 13.90 -1.20
C PRO A 662 20.02 12.61 -1.86
N HIS A 663 19.73 12.62 -3.16
CA HIS A 663 19.06 11.55 -3.90
C HIS A 663 19.49 11.49 -5.37
N GLY A 664 19.28 10.33 -6.02
CA GLY A 664 19.43 10.18 -7.46
C GLY A 664 20.43 9.09 -7.88
N GLY A 665 21.16 8.49 -6.93
CA GLY A 665 22.08 7.38 -7.19
C GLY A 665 23.11 7.71 -8.28
N ILE A 666 23.30 6.81 -9.24
CA ILE A 666 24.25 7.01 -10.34
C ILE A 666 23.86 8.18 -11.26
N PHE A 667 22.59 8.55 -11.31
CA PHE A 667 22.10 9.58 -12.21
C PHE A 667 22.53 10.99 -11.80
N VAL A 668 23.09 11.14 -10.59
CA VAL A 668 23.66 12.40 -10.09
C VAL A 668 25.18 12.31 -9.90
N LEU A 669 25.85 11.37 -10.59
CA LEU A 669 27.30 11.17 -10.47
C LEU A 669 28.13 12.44 -10.70
N PHE A 670 27.66 13.33 -11.58
CA PHE A 670 28.31 14.62 -11.86
C PHE A 670 28.25 15.62 -10.69
N ALA A 671 27.39 15.38 -9.70
CA ALA A 671 27.24 16.18 -8.49
C ALA A 671 27.96 15.57 -7.27
N ILE A 672 28.70 14.46 -7.47
CA ILE A 672 29.51 13.81 -6.45
C ILE A 672 30.94 14.34 -6.51
N ASP A 673 31.43 14.84 -5.38
CA ASP A 673 32.85 15.15 -5.20
C ASP A 673 33.61 13.83 -5.00
N ASN A 674 34.70 13.63 -5.77
CA ASN A 674 35.44 12.36 -5.88
C ASN A 674 34.57 11.16 -6.32
N PRO A 675 34.01 11.18 -7.54
CA PRO A 675 33.08 10.16 -8.02
C PRO A 675 33.71 8.78 -8.18
N VAL A 676 35.02 8.72 -8.46
CA VAL A 676 35.76 7.44 -8.60
C VAL A 676 35.85 6.72 -7.26
N ALA A 677 36.18 7.44 -6.18
CA ALA A 677 36.17 6.88 -4.83
C ALA A 677 34.78 6.37 -4.42
N TRP A 678 33.75 7.16 -4.72
CA TRP A 678 32.36 6.82 -4.41
C TRP A 678 31.92 5.54 -5.11
N LEU A 679 32.18 5.42 -6.41
CA LEU A 679 31.89 4.21 -7.19
C LEU A 679 32.69 3.01 -6.70
N ALA A 680 33.98 3.19 -6.38
CA ALA A 680 34.81 2.12 -5.84
C ALA A 680 34.25 1.59 -4.51
N ALA A 681 33.76 2.46 -3.62
CA ALA A 681 33.13 2.06 -2.36
C ALA A 681 31.83 1.26 -2.58
N ILE A 682 30.99 1.67 -3.54
CA ILE A 682 29.75 0.96 -3.90
C ILE A 682 30.07 -0.43 -4.46
N VAL A 683 31.01 -0.51 -5.41
CA VAL A 683 31.44 -1.76 -6.04
C VAL A 683 32.00 -2.71 -4.99
N LEU A 684 32.90 -2.22 -4.13
CA LEU A 684 33.50 -3.01 -3.07
C LEU A 684 32.46 -3.63 -2.13
N GLY A 685 31.57 -2.81 -1.55
CA GLY A 685 30.55 -3.33 -0.63
C GLY A 685 29.50 -4.21 -1.32
N SER A 686 29.18 -3.94 -2.60
CA SER A 686 28.29 -4.81 -3.39
C SER A 686 28.90 -6.18 -3.65
N ILE A 687 30.21 -6.25 -3.94
CA ILE A 687 30.95 -7.50 -4.09
C ILE A 687 30.99 -8.25 -2.76
N VAL A 688 31.33 -7.57 -1.65
CA VAL A 688 31.36 -8.19 -0.31
C VAL A 688 29.99 -8.78 0.05
N ALA A 689 28.92 -8.01 -0.08
CA ALA A 689 27.57 -8.49 0.20
C ALA A 689 27.17 -9.65 -0.73
N ALA A 690 27.48 -9.58 -2.03
CA ALA A 690 27.16 -10.65 -2.97
C ALA A 690 27.88 -11.96 -2.62
N ILE A 691 29.17 -11.91 -2.28
CA ILE A 691 29.95 -13.06 -1.83
C ILE A 691 29.35 -13.65 -0.56
N LEU A 692 28.99 -12.81 0.42
CA LEU A 692 28.39 -13.27 1.67
C LEU A 692 27.02 -13.92 1.46
N VAL A 693 26.15 -13.36 0.61
CA VAL A 693 24.86 -13.97 0.24
C VAL A 693 25.09 -15.33 -0.41
N VAL A 694 26.00 -15.41 -1.38
CA VAL A 694 26.31 -16.65 -2.10
C VAL A 694 26.89 -17.70 -1.15
N ALA A 695 27.83 -17.31 -0.28
CA ALA A 695 28.44 -18.20 0.69
C ALA A 695 27.40 -18.72 1.69
N ALA A 696 26.59 -17.83 2.28
CA ALA A 696 25.54 -18.20 3.23
C ALA A 696 24.50 -19.16 2.61
N LYS A 697 24.07 -18.91 1.37
CA LYS A 697 23.14 -19.81 0.65
C LYS A 697 23.80 -21.13 0.22
N SER A 698 25.10 -21.15 -0.04
CA SER A 698 25.84 -22.35 -0.44
C SER A 698 26.16 -23.27 0.76
N LEU A 699 26.47 -22.69 1.91
CA LEU A 699 26.83 -23.44 3.14
C LEU A 699 25.61 -24.04 3.84
N CYS A 700 24.42 -23.49 3.61
CA CYS A 700 23.17 -24.07 4.08
C CYS A 700 22.15 -24.18 2.93
N PRO A 701 22.33 -25.14 2.00
CA PRO A 701 21.41 -25.34 0.90
C PRO A 701 20.01 -25.58 1.42
N ARG A 702 19.04 -24.78 0.95
CA ARG A 702 17.63 -25.04 1.19
C ARG A 702 17.14 -25.94 0.06
N GLN A 703 16.34 -26.97 0.34
CA GLN A 703 15.56 -27.62 -0.71
C GLN A 703 14.61 -26.57 -1.28
N VAL A 704 14.98 -26.02 -2.43
CA VAL A 704 14.05 -25.23 -3.24
C VAL A 704 12.96 -26.20 -3.65
N SER A 705 11.73 -26.04 -3.16
CA SER A 705 10.61 -26.84 -3.64
C SER A 705 10.49 -26.62 -5.13
N THR A 706 10.79 -27.67 -5.90
CA THR A 706 10.67 -27.75 -7.35
C THR A 706 9.19 -27.82 -7.74
N ASP A 707 8.37 -26.84 -7.32
CA ASP A 707 6.96 -26.79 -7.72
C ASP A 707 6.78 -26.30 -9.17
N ASN A 708 7.85 -25.87 -9.86
CA ASN A 708 7.78 -25.36 -11.23
C ASN A 708 8.55 -26.18 -12.27
N GLN A 709 9.27 -27.25 -11.90
CA GLN A 709 9.91 -28.13 -12.90
C GLN A 709 9.01 -29.28 -13.34
N ASN A 710 8.03 -29.68 -12.52
CA ASN A 710 7.10 -30.74 -12.90
C ASN A 710 6.00 -30.25 -13.86
N LEU A 711 5.69 -28.95 -13.87
CA LEU A 711 4.73 -28.36 -14.82
C LEU A 711 5.27 -28.33 -16.26
N GLU A 712 6.57 -28.09 -16.47
CA GLU A 712 7.16 -28.13 -17.83
C GLU A 712 7.38 -29.57 -18.31
N ALA A 713 7.60 -30.53 -17.41
CA ALA A 713 7.71 -31.95 -17.75
C ALA A 713 6.36 -32.54 -18.18
N ASP A 714 5.26 -32.22 -17.47
CA ASP A 714 3.91 -32.68 -17.84
C ASP A 714 3.43 -32.06 -19.17
N ILE A 715 3.79 -30.82 -19.48
CA ILE A 715 3.43 -30.18 -20.76
C ILE A 715 4.21 -30.78 -21.95
N SER A 716 5.41 -31.33 -21.71
CA SER A 716 6.22 -31.98 -22.75
C SER A 716 5.93 -33.46 -22.95
N ALA A 717 5.18 -34.08 -22.04
CA ALA A 717 4.75 -35.48 -22.14
C ALA A 717 3.39 -35.63 -22.87
N ASP A 718 2.60 -34.55 -22.92
CA ASP A 718 1.31 -34.47 -23.61
C ASP A 718 1.38 -33.71 -24.97
N ALA A 719 2.58 -33.51 -25.52
CA ALA A 719 2.81 -33.00 -26.89
C ALA A 719 3.66 -34.00 -27.68
#